data_AF-A0A1V6H4V4-F1
#
_entry.id   AF-A0A1V6H4V4-F1
#
_cell.length_a   1.000
_cell.length_b   1.000
_cell.length_c   1.000
_cell.angle_alpha   90.00
_cell.angle_beta   90.00
_cell.angle_gamma   90.00
#
_symmetry.space_group_name_H-M   'P 1'
#
loop_
_entity.id
_entity.type
_entity.pdbx_description
1 polymer ?
#
loop_
_entity_poly.entity_id
_entity_poly.type
_entity_poly.pdbx_seq_one_letter_code
_entity_poly.pdbx_strand_id
1 'polypeptide(L)'
;MTLRLCDFARSSVVIRFALFAGAVTLATASALSQPPPLRIMPLGDSITYGSNNDGVGGGYRYPLYVALTNAGYTVDYVGTQTSVTHPGLGTEINHEGHSGWHVSASSNGIYENILPWLAQIADPDVVLIHIGTNDTGDVPNFPGTIDELDALISRIASARPFAHIIVTTLLKRGADDTDSRYVLINTYFNPYVLGRVQAHQTAGRRVHFLDMHAYLERTDMYDNLHPNHVGYGKMAAAWLPVITNIVTPYGDLVAPAVATVRVASATSVTVTFSKPIDLAASPSVATPSAWTVAPAGTVTAVSALSGDSRTVTLTLSGLAPATVSTLAFTGTVTDLVPASSGGPFTASLSGTVGTFYASDVRAWTGLGADALWSTAANWTGSAVPSSSETALFTGDGNSKTAVTLGGGAIAAGLTFAPDAAAYTVGLPGETLTLAANGTLTLSAGSANDQAVDASLLVGGNLYVYNNEPAKTLSLSYTNTSSRNIYLRGIGPVTFNTLRRAAAQEETDTNYIMLESRINAPLTFAERMTIGALWGYDSPLNLSFAPHTTNIFCRNDWNFAINVGGSFNGEGSALRIVPSDPAKRARVAIQTHRVDMNVQLIAPKGFETLNGWTRGTLALNHPDNDIQGTLALDRGNCVEVAFLALNGTPNPLGACTTVNFVNPLDSGVYARLRVTGTAASTTDKAFTVDKDRAIIENAGTGTLTLTGTMSGAGTFAFDASGPIVFSGVRSDSGGLAKTGAGILTLTAANTYSGTTFVEGGTLELAAGATLGSGTLALAGGTLSLNPAATDNYTLSLPAVTLTAPSLLTVPAAATASSVTLAALTLNDHVLAISAPSAGTAANRIFITGFADGPVNGILLNGGPATYSAATGLAPLALPPAAIVDDTLPDAAGSAATADTAPAGDFSIAASLTTLGQFTYTAAPPRHA
;
A
#
# COMPACT_ATOMS: atom_id res chain seq x y z
N MET A 1 21.55 -99.57 8.86
CA MET A 1 22.90 -100.14 9.03
C MET A 1 23.79 -98.99 9.48
N THR A 2 23.83 -98.72 10.79
CA THR A 2 25.03 -98.83 11.68
C THR A 2 26.09 -97.74 11.38
N LEU A 3 26.63 -96.95 12.31
CA LEU A 3 26.73 -97.04 13.77
C LEU A 3 27.13 -95.67 14.38
N ARG A 4 26.84 -95.53 15.68
CA ARG A 4 27.19 -94.48 16.67
C ARG A 4 28.70 -94.21 16.76
N LEU A 5 29.16 -92.96 17.02
CA LEU A 5 29.36 -92.33 18.35
C LEU A 5 30.29 -93.14 19.27
N CYS A 6 31.42 -92.55 19.69
CA CYS A 6 31.83 -92.36 21.11
C CYS A 6 33.33 -92.02 21.26
N ASP A 7 33.58 -90.92 21.99
CA ASP A 7 34.50 -90.74 23.13
C ASP A 7 35.95 -91.26 23.08
N PHE A 8 36.90 -90.39 23.45
CA PHE A 8 37.49 -90.44 24.80
C PHE A 8 38.36 -89.22 25.09
N ALA A 9 38.09 -88.58 26.24
CA ALA A 9 38.98 -87.61 26.88
C ALA A 9 40.03 -88.33 27.74
N ARG A 10 41.27 -87.81 27.79
CA ARG A 10 42.03 -87.56 29.03
C ARG A 10 43.44 -86.97 28.79
N SER A 11 43.62 -85.79 29.37
CA SER A 11 44.75 -85.37 30.21
C SER A 11 46.13 -85.02 29.59
N SER A 12 46.33 -83.70 29.47
CA SER A 12 47.39 -82.89 30.08
C SER A 12 48.88 -83.27 29.90
N VAL A 13 49.62 -82.48 29.12
CA VAL A 13 50.92 -81.88 29.52
C VAL A 13 51.10 -80.52 28.85
N VAL A 14 51.42 -79.51 29.65
CA VAL A 14 51.76 -78.13 29.26
C VAL A 14 53.26 -78.04 28.97
N ILE A 15 53.65 -77.55 27.80
CA ILE A 15 54.92 -76.82 27.61
C ILE A 15 54.65 -75.60 26.71
N ARG A 16 54.84 -74.42 27.30
CA ARG A 16 54.83 -73.10 26.64
C ARG A 16 56.26 -72.73 26.25
N PHE A 17 56.46 -72.10 25.08
CA PHE A 17 57.26 -70.89 24.85
C PHE A 17 57.02 -70.45 23.38
N ALA A 18 56.19 -69.41 23.19
CA ALA A 18 56.58 -68.05 22.79
C ALA A 18 56.86 -67.91 21.27
N LEU A 19 55.85 -67.49 20.49
CA LEU A 19 55.51 -66.10 20.11
C LEU A 19 56.22 -65.68 18.81
N PHE A 20 55.48 -65.77 17.70
CA PHE A 20 55.49 -64.78 16.63
C PHE A 20 54.04 -64.59 16.18
N ALA A 21 53.54 -63.36 16.35
CA ALA A 21 52.17 -62.97 16.05
C ALA A 21 52.00 -62.72 14.54
N GLY A 22 51.34 -63.64 13.85
CA GLY A 22 50.68 -63.39 12.58
C GLY A 22 49.18 -63.26 12.85
N ALA A 23 48.67 -62.02 12.83
CA ALA A 23 47.25 -61.76 12.98
C ALA A 23 46.49 -62.24 11.73
N VAL A 24 45.91 -63.43 11.80
CA VAL A 24 44.77 -63.78 10.94
C VAL A 24 43.58 -63.02 11.53
N THR A 25 43.27 -61.87 10.96
CA THR A 25 41.97 -61.22 11.18
C THR A 25 40.90 -62.12 10.57
N LEU A 26 40.21 -62.89 11.42
CA LEU A 26 38.87 -63.36 11.07
C LEU A 26 38.04 -62.10 10.81
N ALA A 27 37.69 -61.86 9.55
CA ALA A 27 36.62 -60.95 9.20
C ALA A 27 35.37 -61.48 9.91
N THR A 28 34.95 -60.79 10.97
CA THR A 28 33.60 -60.91 11.48
C THR A 28 32.69 -60.49 10.33
N ALA A 29 32.05 -61.45 9.67
CA ALA A 29 30.94 -61.15 8.79
C ALA A 29 29.94 -60.34 9.61
N SER A 30 29.82 -59.05 9.29
CA SER A 30 28.78 -58.18 9.84
C SER A 30 27.46 -58.91 9.66
N ALA A 31 26.73 -59.13 10.75
CA ALA A 31 25.36 -59.58 10.65
C ALA A 31 24.65 -58.64 9.67
N LEU A 32 24.16 -59.16 8.54
CA LEU A 32 23.39 -58.40 7.56
C LEU A 32 22.28 -57.69 8.34
N SER A 33 22.24 -56.36 8.27
CA SER A 33 21.08 -55.62 8.76
C SER A 33 19.86 -56.18 8.05
N GLN A 34 18.75 -56.42 8.76
CA GLN A 34 17.53 -56.80 8.07
C GLN A 34 17.24 -55.79 6.95
N PRO A 35 16.74 -56.26 5.79
CA PRO A 35 16.31 -55.36 4.74
C PRO A 35 15.28 -54.37 5.33
N PRO A 36 15.40 -53.09 5.03
CA PRO A 36 14.42 -52.12 5.51
C PRO A 36 13.03 -52.42 4.93
N PRO A 37 11.96 -52.01 5.61
CA PRO A 37 10.60 -52.31 5.15
C PRO A 37 10.31 -51.70 3.77
N LEU A 38 9.73 -52.52 2.88
CA LEU A 38 9.11 -52.10 1.63
C LEU A 38 7.69 -51.65 1.91
N ARG A 39 7.43 -50.35 1.73
CA ARG A 39 6.11 -49.77 1.97
C ARG A 39 5.19 -49.93 0.79
N ILE A 40 4.07 -50.61 1.00
CA ILE A 40 3.08 -50.86 -0.05
C ILE A 40 1.75 -50.27 0.39
N MET A 41 1.12 -49.48 -0.48
CA MET A 41 -0.24 -48.95 -0.29
C MET A 41 -1.22 -49.70 -1.19
N PRO A 42 -2.00 -50.67 -0.67
CA PRO A 42 -3.10 -51.27 -1.41
C PRO A 42 -4.25 -50.27 -1.53
N LEU A 43 -4.48 -49.71 -2.73
CA LEU A 43 -5.50 -48.70 -3.00
C LEU A 43 -6.61 -49.26 -3.90
N GLY A 44 -7.87 -49.10 -3.50
CA GLY A 44 -8.97 -49.53 -4.35
C GLY A 44 -10.34 -49.58 -3.66
N ASP A 45 -11.24 -50.35 -4.26
CA ASP A 45 -12.61 -50.49 -3.80
C ASP A 45 -12.81 -51.70 -2.84
N SER A 46 -13.99 -52.32 -2.88
CA SER A 46 -14.36 -53.52 -2.13
C SER A 46 -13.44 -54.72 -2.41
N ILE A 47 -12.83 -54.79 -3.59
CA ILE A 47 -11.89 -55.85 -3.96
C ILE A 47 -10.57 -55.69 -3.20
N THR A 48 -10.06 -54.46 -3.07
CA THR A 48 -8.87 -54.16 -2.25
C THR A 48 -9.17 -54.18 -0.75
N TYR A 49 -10.36 -53.70 -0.35
CA TYR A 49 -10.89 -53.85 1.01
C TYR A 49 -10.87 -55.33 1.44
N GLY A 50 -11.12 -56.24 0.49
CA GLY A 50 -11.03 -57.69 0.67
C GLY A 50 -12.38 -58.32 0.99
N SER A 51 -13.48 -57.77 0.45
CA SER A 51 -14.82 -58.35 0.56
C SER A 51 -14.79 -59.83 0.16
N ASN A 52 -15.17 -60.70 1.08
CA ASN A 52 -15.22 -62.14 0.89
C ASN A 52 -16.43 -62.74 1.62
N ASN A 53 -16.84 -63.93 1.20
CA ASN A 53 -17.88 -64.73 1.86
C ASN A 53 -17.33 -66.05 2.46
N ASP A 54 -16.01 -66.26 2.39
CA ASP A 54 -15.32 -67.48 2.83
C ASP A 54 -14.78 -67.38 4.27
N GLY A 55 -14.86 -66.20 4.89
CA GLY A 55 -14.47 -65.96 6.28
C GLY A 55 -12.96 -65.92 6.52
N VAL A 56 -12.14 -65.91 5.45
CA VAL A 56 -10.69 -65.94 5.55
C VAL A 56 -10.11 -64.54 5.82
N GLY A 57 -10.75 -63.46 5.34
CA GLY A 57 -10.27 -62.09 5.58
C GLY A 57 -8.98 -61.75 4.82
N GLY A 58 -8.64 -60.46 4.69
CA GLY A 58 -7.39 -59.99 4.08
C GLY A 58 -7.34 -59.93 2.54
N GLY A 59 -8.35 -60.42 1.81
CA GLY A 59 -8.40 -60.35 0.33
C GLY A 59 -7.13 -60.86 -0.34
N TYR A 60 -6.64 -60.18 -1.38
CA TYR A 60 -5.34 -60.50 -2.00
C TYR A 60 -4.14 -60.08 -1.14
N ARG A 61 -4.33 -59.21 -0.14
CA ARG A 61 -3.24 -58.62 0.66
C ARG A 61 -2.52 -59.70 1.47
N TYR A 62 -3.25 -60.66 2.03
CA TYR A 62 -2.67 -61.79 2.77
C TYR A 62 -1.81 -62.72 1.89
N PRO A 63 -2.33 -63.33 0.80
CA PRO A 63 -1.48 -64.18 -0.05
C PRO A 63 -0.32 -63.41 -0.68
N LEU A 64 -0.48 -62.10 -0.98
CA LEU A 64 0.61 -61.26 -1.46
C LEU A 64 1.69 -61.03 -0.40
N TYR A 65 1.30 -60.75 0.85
CA TYR A 65 2.22 -60.59 1.98
C TYR A 65 3.07 -61.85 2.19
N VAL A 66 2.45 -63.03 2.17
CA VAL A 66 3.15 -64.31 2.28
C VAL A 66 4.13 -64.50 1.11
N ALA A 67 3.70 -64.21 -0.11
CA ALA A 67 4.53 -64.36 -1.30
C ALA A 67 5.76 -63.43 -1.29
N LEU A 68 5.59 -62.16 -0.92
CA LEU A 68 6.68 -61.19 -0.80
C LEU A 68 7.63 -61.54 0.36
N THR A 69 7.10 -61.97 1.50
CA THR A 69 7.92 -62.41 2.64
C THR A 69 8.78 -63.62 2.26
N ASN A 70 8.20 -64.59 1.54
CA ASN A 70 8.95 -65.74 1.02
C ASN A 70 9.99 -65.35 -0.04
N ALA A 71 9.77 -64.24 -0.77
CA ALA A 71 10.74 -63.65 -1.68
C ALA A 71 11.81 -62.79 -0.98
N GLY A 72 11.79 -62.73 0.36
CA GLY A 72 12.80 -62.05 1.17
C GLY A 72 12.53 -60.58 1.48
N TYR A 73 11.33 -60.08 1.15
CA TYR A 73 10.93 -58.71 1.46
C TYR A 73 10.42 -58.60 2.89
N THR A 74 10.80 -57.53 3.58
CA THR A 74 10.14 -57.08 4.79
C THR A 74 9.01 -56.15 4.36
N VAL A 75 7.76 -56.60 4.41
CA VAL A 75 6.61 -55.82 3.93
C VAL A 75 6.09 -54.91 5.05
N ASP A 76 5.82 -53.65 4.72
CA ASP A 76 5.09 -52.67 5.53
C ASP A 76 3.87 -52.21 4.74
N TYR A 77 2.67 -52.70 5.08
CA TYR A 77 1.47 -52.16 4.44
C TYR A 77 1.11 -50.81 5.08
N VAL A 78 0.88 -49.80 4.24
CA VAL A 78 0.49 -48.45 4.65
C VAL A 78 -0.89 -48.09 4.11
N GLY A 79 -1.64 -47.31 4.88
CA GLY A 79 -3.01 -46.91 4.58
C GLY A 79 -3.73 -46.48 5.85
N THR A 80 -4.84 -45.76 5.70
CA THR A 80 -5.64 -45.28 6.84
C THR A 80 -6.66 -46.31 7.34
N GLN A 81 -6.95 -47.34 6.54
CA GLN A 81 -7.91 -48.40 6.87
C GLN A 81 -7.19 -49.63 7.43
N THR A 82 -7.82 -50.34 8.38
CA THR A 82 -7.25 -51.55 9.02
C THR A 82 -8.21 -52.73 9.04
N SER A 83 -9.32 -52.64 8.31
CA SER A 83 -10.46 -53.57 8.35
C SER A 83 -10.23 -54.85 7.52
N VAL A 84 -11.08 -55.86 7.77
CA VAL A 84 -11.07 -57.16 7.07
C VAL A 84 -9.67 -57.77 7.04
N THR A 85 -9.13 -58.01 8.24
CA THR A 85 -7.79 -58.57 8.43
C THR A 85 -7.78 -60.11 8.36
N HIS A 86 -6.60 -60.68 8.11
CA HIS A 86 -6.31 -62.10 8.24
C HIS A 86 -5.28 -62.29 9.38
N PRO A 87 -5.41 -63.27 10.29
CA PRO A 87 -4.47 -63.45 11.40
C PRO A 87 -2.99 -63.53 10.99
N GLY A 88 -2.73 -64.15 9.83
CA GLY A 88 -1.38 -64.27 9.26
C GLY A 88 -0.76 -62.98 8.72
N LEU A 89 -1.48 -61.85 8.68
CA LEU A 89 -0.91 -60.53 8.35
C LEU A 89 -0.16 -59.92 9.55
N GLY A 90 -0.42 -60.37 10.78
CA GLY A 90 0.23 -59.79 11.97
C GLY A 90 -0.07 -58.30 12.10
N THR A 91 0.97 -57.46 12.04
CA THR A 91 0.87 -55.99 12.08
C THR A 91 0.55 -55.37 10.72
N GLU A 92 0.68 -56.13 9.63
CA GLU A 92 0.55 -55.64 8.24
C GLU A 92 -0.91 -55.62 7.79
N ILE A 93 -1.76 -54.93 8.55
CA ILE A 93 -3.21 -54.91 8.35
C ILE A 93 -3.68 -53.68 7.59
N ASN A 94 -2.83 -52.66 7.43
CA ASN A 94 -3.23 -51.38 6.85
C ASN A 94 -3.54 -51.54 5.35
N HIS A 95 -4.45 -50.71 4.85
CA HIS A 95 -4.79 -50.60 3.43
C HIS A 95 -5.54 -49.29 3.16
N GLU A 96 -5.80 -49.00 1.90
CA GLU A 96 -6.66 -47.91 1.45
C GLU A 96 -7.75 -48.45 0.51
N GLY A 97 -8.41 -49.50 0.99
CA GLY A 97 -9.51 -50.18 0.30
C GLY A 97 -10.84 -49.68 0.84
N HIS A 98 -11.76 -49.27 -0.03
CA HIS A 98 -13.03 -48.66 0.37
C HIS A 98 -14.22 -49.27 -0.39
N SER A 99 -15.04 -50.05 0.31
CA SER A 99 -16.18 -50.76 -0.29
C SER A 99 -17.20 -49.78 -0.88
N GLY A 100 -17.54 -49.95 -2.17
CA GLY A 100 -18.51 -49.11 -2.89
C GLY A 100 -17.98 -47.76 -3.37
N TRP A 101 -16.67 -47.53 -3.34
CA TRP A 101 -16.07 -46.27 -3.77
C TRP A 101 -15.71 -46.25 -5.26
N HIS A 102 -15.73 -45.05 -5.82
CA HIS A 102 -15.54 -44.77 -7.24
C HIS A 102 -14.14 -44.18 -7.47
N VAL A 103 -13.72 -44.04 -8.74
CA VAL A 103 -12.48 -43.34 -9.05
C VAL A 103 -12.57 -41.88 -8.61
N SER A 104 -13.66 -41.20 -8.98
CA SER A 104 -13.97 -39.82 -8.62
C SER A 104 -15.47 -39.70 -8.33
N ALA A 105 -15.83 -39.13 -7.18
CA ALA A 105 -17.20 -38.88 -6.77
C ALA A 105 -17.24 -37.95 -5.56
N SER A 106 -18.28 -37.11 -5.47
CA SER A 106 -18.36 -36.04 -4.45
C SER A 106 -18.38 -36.55 -3.00
N SER A 107 -18.85 -37.78 -2.74
CA SER A 107 -18.96 -38.34 -1.39
C SER A 107 -18.14 -39.62 -1.16
N ASN A 108 -17.77 -40.34 -2.20
CA ASN A 108 -17.10 -41.64 -2.12
C ASN A 108 -16.09 -41.88 -3.26
N GLY A 109 -15.40 -40.83 -3.70
CA GLY A 109 -14.33 -40.91 -4.71
C GLY A 109 -12.94 -40.97 -4.10
N ILE A 110 -12.08 -41.83 -4.65
CA ILE A 110 -10.67 -41.91 -4.24
C ILE A 110 -9.90 -40.65 -4.64
N TYR A 111 -10.17 -40.09 -5.83
CA TYR A 111 -9.50 -38.89 -6.33
C TYR A 111 -9.57 -37.72 -5.35
N GLU A 112 -10.73 -37.48 -4.75
CA GLU A 112 -11.00 -36.38 -3.82
C GLU A 112 -10.30 -36.57 -2.47
N ASN A 113 -10.05 -37.81 -2.05
CA ASN A 113 -9.60 -38.14 -0.69
C ASN A 113 -8.13 -38.59 -0.60
N ILE A 114 -7.48 -38.89 -1.74
CA ILE A 114 -6.14 -39.48 -1.75
C ILE A 114 -5.05 -38.62 -1.10
N LEU A 115 -5.09 -37.30 -1.25
CA LEU A 115 -4.05 -36.41 -0.70
C LEU A 115 -4.07 -36.34 0.83
N PRO A 116 -5.24 -36.14 1.49
CA PRO A 116 -5.35 -36.30 2.94
C PRO A 116 -4.83 -37.64 3.47
N TRP A 117 -5.15 -38.76 2.80
CA TRP A 117 -4.67 -40.08 3.23
C TRP A 117 -3.15 -40.21 3.12
N LEU A 118 -2.58 -39.80 2.00
CA LEU A 118 -1.13 -39.80 1.79
C LEU A 118 -0.40 -38.97 2.87
N ALA A 119 -1.02 -37.90 3.38
CA ALA A 119 -0.43 -37.07 4.44
C ALA A 119 -0.44 -37.74 5.83
N GLN A 120 -1.29 -38.75 6.06
CA GLN A 120 -1.43 -39.44 7.34
C GLN A 120 -0.57 -40.70 7.46
N ILE A 121 -0.04 -41.19 6.34
CA ILE A 121 0.73 -42.43 6.27
C ILE A 121 2.20 -42.15 5.98
N ALA A 122 3.06 -43.13 6.25
CA ALA A 122 4.44 -43.09 5.78
C ALA A 122 4.47 -43.14 4.24
N ASP A 123 5.46 -42.47 3.63
CA ASP A 123 5.58 -42.41 2.18
C ASP A 123 5.69 -43.83 1.58
N PRO A 124 4.75 -44.25 0.70
CA PRO A 124 4.78 -45.57 0.09
C PRO A 124 5.88 -45.69 -0.96
N ASP A 125 6.53 -46.85 -1.03
CA ASP A 125 7.44 -47.19 -2.13
C ASP A 125 6.66 -47.71 -3.34
N VAL A 126 5.54 -48.40 -3.08
CA VAL A 126 4.66 -48.98 -4.10
C VAL A 126 3.21 -48.64 -3.78
N VAL A 127 2.44 -48.19 -4.79
CA VAL A 127 0.99 -48.01 -4.70
C VAL A 127 0.32 -48.97 -5.67
N LEU A 128 -0.55 -49.84 -5.17
CA LEU A 128 -1.30 -50.80 -5.97
C LEU A 128 -2.69 -50.22 -6.24
N ILE A 129 -3.02 -49.91 -7.48
CA ILE A 129 -4.30 -49.29 -7.86
C ILE A 129 -5.20 -50.32 -8.57
N HIS A 130 -6.30 -50.68 -7.91
CA HIS A 130 -7.42 -51.43 -8.49
C HIS A 130 -8.74 -50.74 -8.15
N ILE A 131 -9.21 -49.86 -9.05
CA ILE A 131 -10.39 -49.01 -8.85
C ILE A 131 -11.11 -48.77 -10.19
N GLY A 132 -12.42 -48.55 -10.15
CA GLY A 132 -13.28 -48.33 -11.33
C GLY A 132 -14.47 -49.30 -11.40
N THR A 133 -14.51 -50.32 -10.53
CA THR A 133 -15.55 -51.36 -10.58
C THR A 133 -16.94 -50.79 -10.30
N ASN A 134 -17.04 -49.89 -9.32
CA ASN A 134 -18.32 -49.32 -8.88
C ASN A 134 -18.86 -48.29 -9.87
N ASP A 135 -17.97 -47.59 -10.58
CA ASP A 135 -18.28 -46.58 -11.60
C ASP A 135 -19.10 -47.15 -12.77
N THR A 136 -19.03 -48.46 -13.02
CA THR A 136 -19.90 -49.12 -14.00
C THR A 136 -21.40 -49.03 -13.68
N GLY A 137 -21.77 -48.60 -12.46
CA GLY A 137 -23.12 -48.23 -12.08
C GLY A 137 -23.56 -46.84 -12.56
N ASP A 138 -22.61 -45.97 -12.94
CA ASP A 138 -22.84 -44.56 -13.24
C ASP A 138 -23.05 -44.31 -14.74
N VAL A 139 -24.05 -44.96 -15.32
CA VAL A 139 -24.46 -44.73 -16.72
C VAL A 139 -25.26 -43.42 -16.79
N PRO A 140 -24.97 -42.48 -17.73
CA PRO A 140 -24.14 -42.63 -18.94
C PRO A 140 -22.67 -42.19 -18.81
N ASN A 141 -22.18 -41.90 -17.60
CA ASN A 141 -20.91 -41.21 -17.37
C ASN A 141 -19.68 -42.12 -17.34
N PHE A 142 -19.84 -43.44 -17.15
CA PHE A 142 -18.73 -44.40 -17.11
C PHE A 142 -17.64 -44.25 -18.20
N PRO A 143 -17.93 -43.86 -19.45
CA PRO A 143 -16.88 -43.62 -20.44
C PRO A 143 -15.81 -42.59 -20.01
N GLY A 144 -16.15 -41.65 -19.12
CA GLY A 144 -15.22 -40.67 -18.55
C GLY A 144 -14.33 -41.19 -17.43
N THR A 145 -14.64 -42.36 -16.83
CA THR A 145 -13.91 -42.91 -15.69
C THR A 145 -12.43 -43.21 -16.00
N ILE A 146 -12.09 -43.46 -17.27
CA ILE A 146 -10.69 -43.63 -17.67
C ILE A 146 -9.88 -42.32 -17.55
N ASP A 147 -10.50 -41.17 -17.81
CA ASP A 147 -9.86 -39.86 -17.64
C ASP A 147 -9.74 -39.50 -16.15
N GLU A 148 -10.73 -39.89 -15.33
CA GLU A 148 -10.66 -39.77 -13.88
C GLU A 148 -9.53 -40.62 -13.28
N LEU A 149 -9.31 -41.83 -13.80
CA LEU A 149 -8.19 -42.68 -13.40
C LEU A 149 -6.85 -42.04 -13.76
N ASP A 150 -6.73 -41.50 -14.97
CA ASP A 150 -5.55 -40.76 -15.43
C ASP A 150 -5.23 -39.55 -14.52
N ALA A 151 -6.28 -38.84 -14.08
CA ALA A 151 -6.17 -37.75 -13.11
C ALA A 151 -5.74 -38.25 -11.72
N LEU A 152 -6.27 -39.37 -11.24
CA LEU A 152 -5.86 -40.00 -9.98
C LEU A 152 -4.39 -40.43 -10.00
N ILE A 153 -3.95 -41.11 -11.07
CA ILE A 153 -2.53 -41.48 -11.25
C ILE A 153 -1.67 -40.23 -11.23
N SER A 154 -2.08 -39.17 -11.93
CA SER A 154 -1.37 -37.90 -11.98
C SER A 154 -1.24 -37.25 -10.61
N ARG A 155 -2.31 -37.26 -9.83
CA ARG A 155 -2.37 -36.73 -8.47
C ARG A 155 -1.45 -37.50 -7.51
N ILE A 156 -1.47 -38.83 -7.53
CA ILE A 156 -0.58 -39.66 -6.70
C ILE A 156 0.89 -39.47 -7.11
N ALA A 157 1.19 -39.56 -8.42
CA ALA A 157 2.56 -39.42 -8.92
C ALA A 157 3.18 -38.06 -8.59
N SER A 158 2.37 -37.01 -8.55
CA SER A 158 2.83 -35.67 -8.17
C SER A 158 3.08 -35.56 -6.66
N ALA A 159 2.23 -36.17 -5.85
CA ALA A 159 2.38 -36.19 -4.40
C ALA A 159 3.52 -37.11 -3.92
N ARG A 160 3.79 -38.20 -4.65
CA ARG A 160 4.78 -39.24 -4.33
C ARG A 160 5.62 -39.57 -5.57
N PRO A 161 6.53 -38.68 -6.01
CA PRO A 161 7.27 -38.83 -7.27
C PRO A 161 8.23 -40.02 -7.30
N PHE A 162 8.60 -40.55 -6.13
CA PHE A 162 9.48 -41.71 -6.01
C PHE A 162 8.73 -43.04 -5.89
N ALA A 163 7.42 -43.02 -5.63
CA ALA A 163 6.62 -44.23 -5.50
C ALA A 163 6.40 -44.89 -6.86
N HIS A 164 6.43 -46.21 -6.90
CA HIS A 164 6.02 -47.01 -8.05
C HIS A 164 4.51 -47.24 -8.02
N ILE A 165 3.79 -46.70 -8.99
CA ILE A 165 2.34 -46.82 -9.07
C ILE A 165 2.00 -47.94 -10.05
N ILE A 166 1.42 -49.03 -9.58
CA ILE A 166 1.01 -50.15 -10.42
C ILE A 166 -0.50 -50.09 -10.62
N VAL A 167 -0.94 -49.93 -11.87
CA VAL A 167 -2.34 -49.71 -12.26
C VAL A 167 -2.85 -50.92 -13.02
N THR A 168 -4.05 -51.38 -12.67
CA THR A 168 -4.64 -52.59 -13.27
C THR A 168 -5.80 -52.34 -14.20
N THR A 169 -6.03 -53.25 -15.14
CA THR A 169 -7.36 -53.48 -15.74
C THR A 169 -8.37 -53.98 -14.69
N LEU A 170 -9.67 -53.76 -14.94
CA LEU A 170 -10.77 -54.25 -14.09
C LEU A 170 -11.11 -55.71 -14.38
N LEU A 171 -11.61 -56.42 -13.37
CA LEU A 171 -11.94 -57.85 -13.44
C LEU A 171 -13.16 -58.15 -14.31
N LYS A 172 -13.30 -59.42 -14.71
CA LYS A 172 -14.56 -59.94 -15.29
C LYS A 172 -15.66 -59.89 -14.23
N ARG A 173 -16.85 -59.43 -14.62
CA ARG A 173 -18.04 -59.36 -13.75
C ARG A 173 -19.30 -59.79 -14.48
N GLY A 174 -20.37 -60.04 -13.72
CA GLY A 174 -21.64 -60.52 -14.27
C GLY A 174 -21.61 -62.01 -14.59
N ALA A 175 -22.78 -62.58 -14.88
CA ALA A 175 -22.93 -64.01 -15.14
C ALA A 175 -22.30 -64.46 -16.46
N ASP A 176 -22.30 -63.58 -17.48
CA ASP A 176 -21.77 -63.85 -18.82
C ASP A 176 -21.31 -62.56 -19.52
N ASP A 177 -20.89 -62.68 -20.78
CA ASP A 177 -20.33 -61.58 -21.59
C ASP A 177 -21.38 -60.54 -22.02
N THR A 178 -22.66 -60.81 -21.79
CA THR A 178 -23.77 -59.89 -22.11
C THR A 178 -24.14 -58.96 -20.96
N ASP A 179 -23.53 -59.13 -19.77
CA ASP A 179 -23.71 -58.20 -18.65
C ASP A 179 -23.30 -56.79 -19.06
N SER A 180 -24.23 -55.83 -18.95
CA SER A 180 -24.03 -54.47 -19.43
C SER A 180 -22.84 -53.78 -18.78
N ARG A 181 -22.54 -54.08 -17.51
CA ARG A 181 -21.40 -53.51 -16.79
C ARG A 181 -20.08 -54.10 -17.25
N TYR A 182 -20.08 -55.38 -17.60
CA TYR A 182 -18.91 -56.02 -18.21
C TYR A 182 -18.64 -55.49 -19.63
N VAL A 183 -19.69 -55.27 -20.42
CA VAL A 183 -19.58 -54.63 -21.74
C VAL A 183 -18.98 -53.24 -21.61
N LEU A 184 -19.41 -52.43 -20.64
CA LEU A 184 -18.85 -51.12 -20.36
C LEU A 184 -17.34 -51.20 -20.07
N ILE A 185 -16.92 -52.09 -19.17
CA ILE A 185 -15.50 -52.30 -18.83
C ILE A 185 -14.66 -52.60 -20.07
N ASN A 186 -15.11 -53.56 -20.89
CA ASN A 186 -14.40 -53.99 -22.10
C ASN A 186 -14.41 -52.97 -23.23
N THR A 187 -15.37 -52.05 -23.23
CA THR A 187 -15.51 -51.05 -24.29
C THR A 187 -14.78 -49.76 -23.97
N TYR A 188 -14.88 -49.28 -22.73
CA TYR A 188 -14.51 -47.92 -22.36
C TYR A 188 -13.36 -47.80 -21.36
N PHE A 189 -13.02 -48.85 -20.62
CA PHE A 189 -12.00 -48.78 -19.57
C PHE A 189 -10.76 -49.61 -19.88
N ASN A 190 -10.89 -50.95 -19.87
CA ASN A 190 -9.75 -51.87 -19.98
C ASN A 190 -8.86 -51.64 -21.22
N PRO A 191 -9.40 -51.39 -22.43
CA PRO A 191 -8.58 -51.17 -23.62
C PRO A 191 -7.63 -49.96 -23.53
N TYR A 192 -7.92 -49.00 -22.64
CA TYR A 192 -7.22 -47.71 -22.59
C TYR A 192 -6.22 -47.62 -21.43
N VAL A 193 -6.27 -48.50 -20.43
CA VAL A 193 -5.41 -48.43 -19.23
C VAL A 193 -3.92 -48.47 -19.60
N LEU A 194 -3.49 -49.37 -20.49
CA LEU A 194 -2.10 -49.45 -20.93
C LEU A 194 -1.63 -48.15 -21.58
N GLY A 195 -2.46 -47.54 -22.43
CA GLY A 195 -2.13 -46.27 -23.09
C GLY A 195 -1.93 -45.12 -22.11
N ARG A 196 -2.76 -45.05 -21.05
CA ARG A 196 -2.59 -44.06 -19.98
C ARG A 196 -1.30 -44.29 -19.20
N VAL A 197 -1.02 -45.53 -18.80
CA VAL A 197 0.23 -45.87 -18.11
C VAL A 197 1.46 -45.50 -18.97
N GLN A 198 1.46 -45.82 -20.26
CA GLN A 198 2.55 -45.48 -21.17
C GLN A 198 2.73 -43.97 -21.35
N ALA A 199 1.64 -43.20 -21.38
CA ALA A 199 1.70 -41.74 -21.41
C ALA A 199 2.37 -41.18 -20.14
N HIS A 200 2.04 -41.74 -18.98
CA HIS A 200 2.69 -41.39 -17.71
C HIS A 200 4.18 -41.75 -17.68
N GLN A 201 4.55 -42.94 -18.17
CA GLN A 201 5.95 -43.35 -18.30
C GLN A 201 6.74 -42.42 -19.22
N THR A 202 6.13 -42.02 -20.34
CA THR A 202 6.73 -41.06 -21.30
C THR A 202 6.95 -39.69 -20.64
N ALA A 203 6.08 -39.30 -19.70
CA ALA A 203 6.25 -38.11 -18.87
C ALA A 203 7.26 -38.28 -17.71
N GLY A 204 8.02 -39.38 -17.68
CA GLY A 204 9.03 -39.66 -16.66
C GLY A 204 8.47 -40.14 -15.31
N ARG A 205 7.16 -40.43 -15.22
CA ARG A 205 6.53 -40.90 -13.98
C ARG A 205 6.69 -42.41 -13.83
N ARG A 206 6.85 -42.89 -12.60
CA ARG A 206 7.08 -44.31 -12.26
C ARG A 206 5.77 -45.10 -12.19
N VAL A 207 5.07 -45.17 -13.32
CA VAL A 207 3.77 -45.88 -13.41
C VAL A 207 3.97 -47.19 -14.19
N HIS A 208 3.31 -48.25 -13.74
CA HIS A 208 3.46 -49.62 -14.26
C HIS A 208 2.10 -50.23 -14.54
N PHE A 209 2.02 -51.04 -15.60
CA PHE A 209 0.78 -51.66 -16.04
C PHE A 209 0.71 -53.12 -15.59
N LEU A 210 -0.47 -53.55 -15.13
CA LEU A 210 -0.78 -54.95 -14.87
C LEU A 210 -2.15 -55.31 -15.45
N ASP A 211 -2.18 -56.22 -16.42
CA ASP A 211 -3.45 -56.74 -16.94
C ASP A 211 -4.08 -57.77 -15.99
N MET A 212 -4.70 -57.30 -14.90
CA MET A 212 -5.33 -58.15 -13.89
C MET A 212 -6.52 -58.95 -14.46
N HIS A 213 -7.22 -58.42 -15.47
CA HIS A 213 -8.33 -59.09 -16.15
C HIS A 213 -7.93 -60.46 -16.72
N ALA A 214 -6.72 -60.57 -17.28
CA ALA A 214 -6.22 -61.81 -17.88
C ALA A 214 -5.95 -62.93 -16.86
N TYR A 215 -5.82 -62.61 -15.57
CA TYR A 215 -5.49 -63.59 -14.52
C TYR A 215 -6.71 -64.23 -13.86
N LEU A 216 -7.90 -63.64 -13.99
CA LEU A 216 -9.10 -64.08 -13.28
C LEU A 216 -10.23 -64.44 -14.24
N GLU A 217 -10.94 -65.51 -13.90
CA GLU A 217 -12.17 -65.95 -14.56
C GLU A 217 -13.40 -65.71 -13.68
N ARG A 218 -14.61 -65.75 -14.27
CA ARG A 218 -15.85 -65.61 -13.48
C ARG A 218 -16.01 -66.68 -12.40
N THR A 219 -15.45 -67.87 -12.62
CA THR A 219 -15.40 -68.96 -11.62
C THR A 219 -14.57 -68.62 -10.39
N ASP A 220 -13.73 -67.59 -10.48
CA ASP A 220 -12.95 -67.07 -9.37
C ASP A 220 -13.71 -66.01 -8.55
N MET A 221 -14.97 -65.72 -8.90
CA MET A 221 -15.85 -64.79 -8.18
C MET A 221 -16.91 -65.55 -7.36
N TYR A 222 -17.29 -65.06 -6.19
CA TYR A 222 -18.34 -65.73 -5.38
C TYR A 222 -19.75 -65.14 -5.57
N ASP A 223 -19.87 -63.90 -6.01
CA ASP A 223 -21.15 -63.20 -6.25
C ASP A 223 -21.22 -62.55 -7.64
N ASN A 224 -20.40 -63.04 -8.58
CA ASN A 224 -20.19 -62.48 -9.92
C ASN A 224 -19.55 -61.07 -9.93
N LEU A 225 -18.96 -60.64 -8.81
CA LEU A 225 -18.25 -59.36 -8.70
C LEU A 225 -16.95 -59.48 -7.90
N HIS A 226 -17.03 -60.04 -6.70
CA HIS A 226 -15.94 -60.12 -5.75
C HIS A 226 -15.20 -61.47 -5.86
N PRO A 227 -13.85 -61.47 -5.87
CA PRO A 227 -13.08 -62.71 -5.88
C PRO A 227 -13.34 -63.59 -4.66
N ASN A 228 -13.34 -64.90 -4.87
CA ASN A 228 -13.25 -65.91 -3.80
C ASN A 228 -11.77 -66.11 -3.38
N HIS A 229 -11.51 -66.97 -2.39
CA HIS A 229 -10.14 -67.29 -1.94
C HIS A 229 -9.17 -67.64 -3.08
N VAL A 230 -9.61 -68.42 -4.09
CA VAL A 230 -8.78 -68.79 -5.24
C VAL A 230 -8.49 -67.57 -6.12
N GLY A 231 -9.52 -66.74 -6.37
CA GLY A 231 -9.36 -65.49 -7.12
C GLY A 231 -8.40 -64.51 -6.46
N TYR A 232 -8.52 -64.29 -5.15
CA TYR A 232 -7.58 -63.44 -4.41
C TYR A 232 -6.15 -64.01 -4.42
N GLY A 233 -5.98 -65.34 -4.37
CA GLY A 233 -4.68 -65.99 -4.57
C GLY A 233 -4.08 -65.70 -5.95
N LYS A 234 -4.90 -65.73 -7.02
CA LYS A 234 -4.46 -65.37 -8.38
C LYS A 234 -4.10 -63.90 -8.51
N MET A 235 -4.85 -62.99 -7.89
CA MET A 235 -4.49 -61.56 -7.85
C MET A 235 -3.11 -61.36 -7.20
N ALA A 236 -2.86 -62.01 -6.06
CA ALA A 236 -1.56 -61.94 -5.40
C ALA A 236 -0.42 -62.48 -6.29
N ALA A 237 -0.66 -63.60 -6.98
CA ALA A 237 0.29 -64.17 -7.94
C ALA A 237 0.57 -63.23 -9.14
N ALA A 238 -0.40 -62.40 -9.53
CA ALA A 238 -0.25 -61.42 -10.60
C ALA A 238 0.54 -60.17 -10.14
N TRP A 239 0.31 -59.69 -8.92
CA TRP A 239 1.03 -58.55 -8.34
C TRP A 239 2.53 -58.83 -8.13
N LEU A 240 2.86 -60.02 -7.62
CA LEU A 240 4.21 -60.40 -7.21
C LEU A 240 5.30 -60.15 -8.29
N PRO A 241 5.19 -60.65 -9.53
CA PRO A 241 6.23 -60.45 -10.53
C PRO A 241 6.39 -58.98 -10.94
N VAL A 242 5.31 -58.17 -10.93
CA VAL A 242 5.42 -56.74 -11.26
C VAL A 242 6.18 -55.99 -10.17
N ILE A 243 5.89 -56.28 -8.89
CA ILE A 243 6.58 -55.67 -7.74
C ILE A 243 8.06 -56.08 -7.74
N THR A 244 8.34 -57.37 -7.86
CA THR A 244 9.71 -57.89 -7.77
C THR A 244 10.61 -57.48 -8.95
N ASN A 245 10.03 -57.08 -10.08
CA ASN A 245 10.76 -56.53 -11.22
C ASN A 245 11.13 -55.04 -11.06
N ILE A 246 10.46 -54.30 -10.18
CA ILE A 246 10.65 -52.85 -10.04
C ILE A 246 11.35 -52.44 -8.76
N VAL A 247 11.29 -53.26 -7.70
CA VAL A 247 11.91 -52.97 -6.40
C VAL A 247 12.48 -54.24 -5.78
N THR A 248 13.65 -54.15 -5.14
CA THR A 248 14.31 -55.28 -4.45
C THR A 248 13.96 -55.31 -2.96
N PRO A 249 14.33 -56.36 -2.20
CA PRO A 249 14.16 -56.35 -0.74
C PRO A 249 14.85 -55.18 -0.03
N TYR A 250 15.86 -54.56 -0.64
CA TYR A 250 16.60 -53.41 -0.09
C TYR A 250 16.13 -52.06 -0.65
N GLY A 251 15.07 -52.05 -1.47
CA GLY A 251 14.53 -50.86 -2.11
C GLY A 251 14.88 -50.75 -3.60
N ASP A 252 14.71 -49.55 -4.13
CA ASP A 252 14.86 -49.20 -5.55
C ASP A 252 16.34 -49.17 -5.97
N LEU A 253 16.61 -49.46 -7.24
CA LEU A 253 17.93 -49.58 -7.87
C LEU A 253 18.45 -48.25 -8.45
N VAL A 254 18.02 -47.12 -7.88
CA VAL A 254 18.42 -45.75 -8.29
C VAL A 254 18.99 -44.99 -7.11
N ALA A 255 19.83 -43.98 -7.32
CA ALA A 255 20.43 -43.24 -6.20
C ALA A 255 19.37 -42.59 -5.26
N PRO A 256 19.65 -42.48 -3.93
CA PRO A 256 18.73 -41.86 -2.98
C PRO A 256 18.54 -40.36 -3.29
N ALA A 257 17.36 -39.84 -2.99
CA ALA A 257 16.99 -38.44 -3.15
C ALA A 257 16.15 -37.96 -1.95
N VAL A 258 15.95 -36.65 -1.82
CA VAL A 258 14.99 -36.11 -0.86
C VAL A 258 13.58 -36.31 -1.44
N ALA A 259 12.75 -37.09 -0.74
CA ALA A 259 11.38 -37.39 -1.15
C ALA A 259 10.41 -36.31 -0.71
N THR A 260 10.45 -35.90 0.56
CA THR A 260 9.57 -34.88 1.10
C THR A 260 10.27 -33.99 2.12
N VAL A 261 9.86 -32.73 2.16
CA VAL A 261 10.21 -31.75 3.21
C VAL A 261 8.90 -31.29 3.85
N ARG A 262 8.75 -31.49 5.15
CA ARG A 262 7.49 -31.25 5.88
C ARG A 262 7.74 -30.47 7.15
N VAL A 263 6.88 -29.50 7.43
CA VAL A 263 6.92 -28.75 8.69
C VAL A 263 6.41 -29.65 9.81
N ALA A 264 7.21 -29.83 10.85
CA ALA A 264 6.82 -30.57 12.04
C ALA A 264 6.36 -29.63 13.17
N SER A 265 6.95 -28.44 13.28
CA SER A 265 6.55 -27.38 14.23
C SER A 265 7.04 -26.01 13.76
N ALA A 266 6.77 -24.95 14.53
CA ALA A 266 7.28 -23.59 14.29
C ALA A 266 8.81 -23.52 14.13
N THR A 267 9.53 -24.50 14.69
CA THR A 267 11.00 -24.51 14.73
C THR A 267 11.57 -25.82 14.22
N SER A 268 10.78 -26.65 13.53
CA SER A 268 11.30 -27.91 13.00
C SER A 268 10.70 -28.32 11.67
N VAL A 269 11.56 -28.89 10.83
CA VAL A 269 11.22 -29.43 9.52
C VAL A 269 11.76 -30.85 9.42
N THR A 270 10.91 -31.77 9.02
CA THR A 270 11.23 -33.15 8.74
C THR A 270 11.62 -33.29 7.27
N VAL A 271 12.77 -33.95 7.02
CA VAL A 271 13.24 -34.32 5.69
C VAL A 271 13.21 -35.83 5.58
N THR A 272 12.45 -36.33 4.62
CA THR A 272 12.32 -37.77 4.32
C THR A 272 13.02 -38.05 3.01
N PHE A 273 13.87 -39.08 2.99
CA PHE A 273 14.56 -39.56 1.79
C PHE A 273 13.76 -40.67 1.10
N SER A 274 13.98 -40.81 -0.21
CA SER A 274 13.26 -41.76 -1.07
C SER A 274 13.50 -43.22 -0.72
N LYS A 275 14.59 -43.51 0.02
CA LYS A 275 14.91 -44.83 0.54
C LYS A 275 15.87 -44.75 1.74
N PRO A 276 16.06 -45.85 2.46
CA PRO A 276 16.89 -45.90 3.67
C PRO A 276 18.36 -45.57 3.39
N ILE A 277 18.98 -44.77 4.26
CA ILE A 277 20.32 -44.22 4.10
C ILE A 277 21.30 -44.79 5.10
N ASP A 278 22.52 -45.06 4.63
CA ASP A 278 23.67 -45.34 5.47
C ASP A 278 24.22 -44.02 6.01
N LEU A 279 23.96 -43.74 7.29
CA LEU A 279 24.45 -42.53 7.94
C LEU A 279 25.98 -42.48 8.03
N ALA A 280 26.65 -43.63 8.19
CA ALA A 280 28.10 -43.67 8.30
C ALA A 280 28.75 -43.27 6.96
N ALA A 281 28.13 -43.64 5.84
CA ALA A 281 28.52 -43.21 4.50
C ALA A 281 27.98 -41.81 4.12
N SER A 282 27.03 -41.25 4.89
CA SER A 282 26.35 -39.98 4.61
C SER A 282 26.47 -38.93 5.75
N PRO A 283 27.67 -38.60 6.26
CA PRO A 283 27.83 -37.78 7.46
C PRO A 283 27.28 -36.35 7.31
N SER A 284 27.16 -35.84 6.07
CA SER A 284 26.59 -34.52 5.80
C SER A 284 25.11 -34.44 6.19
N VAL A 285 24.36 -35.55 6.13
CA VAL A 285 22.94 -35.60 6.49
C VAL A 285 22.72 -35.14 7.94
N ALA A 286 23.61 -35.52 8.86
CA ALA A 286 23.54 -35.15 10.27
C ALA A 286 24.28 -33.83 10.61
N THR A 287 24.83 -33.13 9.62
CA THR A 287 25.65 -31.93 9.84
C THR A 287 24.80 -30.67 9.60
N PRO A 288 24.51 -29.82 10.62
CA PRO A 288 23.64 -28.65 10.43
C PRO A 288 24.11 -27.69 9.33
N SER A 289 25.42 -27.47 9.18
CA SER A 289 25.98 -26.58 8.15
C SER A 289 25.87 -27.11 6.72
N ALA A 290 25.49 -28.37 6.52
CA ALA A 290 25.17 -28.91 5.20
C ALA A 290 23.79 -28.48 4.71
N TRP A 291 22.96 -27.92 5.60
CA TRP A 291 21.61 -27.46 5.32
C TRP A 291 21.53 -25.93 5.40
N THR A 292 20.89 -25.31 4.42
CA THR A 292 20.70 -23.85 4.39
C THR A 292 19.24 -23.51 4.16
N VAL A 293 18.77 -22.44 4.81
CA VAL A 293 17.40 -21.93 4.69
C VAL A 293 17.44 -20.52 4.11
N ALA A 294 16.61 -20.26 3.09
CA ALA A 294 16.44 -18.93 2.51
C ALA A 294 14.96 -18.53 2.46
N PRO A 295 14.62 -17.22 2.55
CA PRO A 295 15.54 -16.08 2.56
C PRO A 295 16.20 -15.80 3.93
N ALA A 296 15.64 -16.32 5.02
CA ALA A 296 16.24 -16.22 6.36
C ALA A 296 15.96 -17.49 7.15
N GLY A 297 16.94 -17.88 7.97
CA GLY A 297 16.85 -19.03 8.84
C GLY A 297 18.21 -19.73 9.02
N THR A 298 18.34 -20.52 10.08
CA THR A 298 19.53 -21.34 10.31
C THR A 298 19.11 -22.70 10.85
N VAL A 299 19.73 -23.77 10.34
CA VAL A 299 19.62 -25.10 10.93
C VAL A 299 20.58 -25.18 12.12
N THR A 300 20.03 -25.34 13.31
CA THR A 300 20.78 -25.34 14.58
C THR A 300 21.10 -26.75 15.08
N ALA A 301 20.28 -27.74 14.72
CA ALA A 301 20.48 -29.14 15.04
C ALA A 301 19.82 -30.05 14.00
N VAL A 302 20.29 -31.28 13.91
CA VAL A 302 19.68 -32.36 13.13
C VAL A 302 19.48 -33.56 14.06
N SER A 303 18.30 -34.18 14.04
CA SER A 303 18.02 -35.38 14.82
C SER A 303 18.85 -36.58 14.34
N ALA A 304 18.87 -37.65 15.14
CA ALA A 304 19.24 -38.96 14.61
C ALA A 304 18.26 -39.38 13.49
N LEU A 305 18.73 -40.25 12.59
CA LEU A 305 17.87 -40.91 11.61
C LEU A 305 16.78 -41.72 12.34
N SER A 306 15.57 -41.69 11.79
CA SER A 306 14.45 -42.50 12.25
C SER A 306 14.76 -44.01 12.19
N GLY A 307 13.96 -44.83 12.89
CA GLY A 307 14.18 -46.28 12.96
C GLY A 307 14.14 -47.00 11.60
N ASP A 308 13.44 -46.45 10.61
CA ASP A 308 13.42 -46.93 9.22
C ASP A 308 14.59 -46.39 8.36
N SER A 309 15.47 -45.60 8.97
CA SER A 309 16.62 -44.93 8.35
C SER A 309 16.26 -44.05 7.15
N ARG A 310 15.08 -43.42 7.12
CA ARG A 310 14.66 -42.52 6.02
C ARG A 310 14.49 -41.06 6.40
N THR A 311 14.39 -40.73 7.67
CA THR A 311 13.89 -39.42 8.09
C THR A 311 14.83 -38.76 9.09
N VAL A 312 15.06 -37.46 8.91
CA VAL A 312 15.71 -36.58 9.89
C VAL A 312 14.82 -35.38 10.19
N THR A 313 14.89 -34.86 11.40
CA THR A 313 14.23 -33.62 11.81
C THR A 313 15.27 -32.54 12.02
N LEU A 314 15.15 -31.45 11.28
CA LEU A 314 15.98 -30.26 11.39
C LEU A 314 15.36 -29.31 12.41
N THR A 315 16.15 -28.76 13.32
CA THR A 315 15.74 -27.68 14.23
C THR A 315 16.18 -26.34 13.66
N LEU A 316 15.25 -25.40 13.53
CA LEU A 316 15.41 -24.13 12.84
C LEU A 316 15.30 -22.95 13.80
N SER A 317 16.00 -21.85 13.48
CA SER A 317 15.86 -20.56 14.14
C SER A 317 15.94 -19.41 13.14
N GLY A 318 15.40 -18.24 13.49
CA GLY A 318 15.53 -17.02 12.69
C GLY A 318 14.80 -17.04 11.34
N LEU A 319 13.71 -17.79 11.22
CA LEU A 319 12.90 -17.83 10.01
C LEU A 319 12.27 -16.46 9.72
N ALA A 320 12.21 -16.09 8.44
CA ALA A 320 11.45 -14.92 8.02
C ALA A 320 9.94 -15.19 8.26
N PRO A 321 9.22 -14.27 8.93
CA PRO A 321 7.79 -14.43 9.14
C PRO A 321 7.03 -14.40 7.82
N ALA A 322 5.90 -15.11 7.74
CA ALA A 322 4.96 -15.09 6.62
C ALA A 322 5.57 -15.31 5.22
N THR A 323 6.68 -16.05 5.12
CA THR A 323 7.42 -16.26 3.87
C THR A 323 7.54 -17.75 3.55
N VAL A 324 7.52 -18.11 2.26
CA VAL A 324 7.89 -19.46 1.81
C VAL A 324 9.39 -19.65 1.99
N SER A 325 9.78 -20.62 2.82
CA SER A 325 11.19 -20.94 3.03
C SER A 325 11.63 -22.03 2.07
N THR A 326 12.81 -21.86 1.50
CA THR A 326 13.49 -22.92 0.74
C THR A 326 14.49 -23.60 1.65
N LEU A 327 14.51 -24.93 1.61
CA LEU A 327 15.54 -25.75 2.24
C LEU A 327 16.47 -26.26 1.15
N ALA A 328 17.77 -26.00 1.30
CA ALA A 328 18.80 -26.53 0.45
C ALA A 328 19.74 -27.44 1.24
N PHE A 329 20.31 -28.43 0.55
CA PHE A 329 21.24 -29.39 1.10
C PHE A 329 22.46 -29.51 0.19
N THR A 330 23.65 -29.61 0.79
CA THR A 330 24.90 -29.86 0.08
C THR A 330 25.64 -31.02 0.75
N GLY A 331 25.76 -32.15 0.05
CA GLY A 331 26.45 -33.32 0.56
C GLY A 331 26.20 -34.59 -0.25
N THR A 332 26.88 -35.66 0.13
CA THR A 332 26.68 -37.00 -0.44
C THR A 332 25.69 -37.81 0.41
N VAL A 333 24.84 -38.56 -0.28
CA VAL A 333 23.83 -39.44 0.32
C VAL A 333 23.97 -40.83 -0.28
N THR A 334 24.22 -41.83 0.56
CA THR A 334 24.44 -43.22 0.18
C THR A 334 23.41 -44.12 0.86
N ASP A 335 22.79 -45.02 0.11
CA ASP A 335 21.77 -45.94 0.65
C ASP A 335 22.35 -47.16 1.38
N LEU A 336 21.45 -48.00 1.91
CA LEU A 336 21.75 -49.29 2.55
C LEU A 336 21.71 -50.50 1.59
N VAL A 337 21.66 -50.31 0.26
CA VAL A 337 21.56 -51.43 -0.68
C VAL A 337 22.90 -52.17 -0.75
N PRO A 338 22.98 -53.48 -0.46
CA PRO A 338 24.24 -54.20 -0.47
C PRO A 338 24.86 -54.32 -1.88
N ALA A 339 26.18 -54.43 -1.95
CA ALA A 339 26.91 -54.67 -3.21
C ALA A 339 26.48 -55.95 -3.92
N SER A 340 26.07 -56.99 -3.17
CA SER A 340 25.51 -58.22 -3.73
C SER A 340 24.18 -58.02 -4.48
N SER A 341 23.52 -56.87 -4.28
CA SER A 341 22.23 -56.49 -4.88
C SER A 341 22.37 -55.29 -5.82
N GLY A 342 23.59 -54.96 -6.26
CA GLY A 342 23.86 -53.90 -7.23
C GLY A 342 24.10 -52.50 -6.65
N GLY A 343 24.10 -52.34 -5.32
CA GLY A 343 24.40 -51.08 -4.62
C GLY A 343 25.81 -51.01 -4.01
N PRO A 344 26.03 -50.18 -2.98
CA PRO A 344 25.16 -49.10 -2.55
C PRO A 344 25.13 -47.99 -3.61
N PHE A 345 24.00 -47.33 -3.77
CA PHE A 345 23.89 -46.21 -4.69
C PHE A 345 24.14 -44.89 -3.95
N THR A 346 24.90 -43.99 -4.57
CA THR A 346 25.28 -42.70 -3.98
C THR A 346 24.84 -41.54 -4.87
N ALA A 347 24.25 -40.52 -4.27
CA ALA A 347 23.92 -39.25 -4.90
C ALA A 347 24.74 -38.12 -4.29
N SER A 348 25.21 -37.19 -5.14
CA SER A 348 25.71 -35.88 -4.69
C SER A 348 24.59 -34.86 -4.86
N LEU A 349 24.10 -34.33 -3.75
CA LEU A 349 23.03 -33.34 -3.74
C LEU A 349 23.64 -31.95 -3.47
N SER A 350 23.24 -30.96 -4.25
CA SER A 350 23.67 -29.56 -4.10
C SER A 350 22.55 -28.65 -4.58
N GLY A 351 21.98 -27.86 -3.67
CA GLY A 351 20.93 -26.88 -3.96
C GLY A 351 19.62 -27.18 -3.23
N THR A 352 18.54 -26.56 -3.70
CA THR A 352 17.20 -26.68 -3.11
C THR A 352 16.70 -28.11 -3.16
N VAL A 353 16.30 -28.64 -1.99
CA VAL A 353 15.70 -29.97 -1.83
C VAL A 353 14.21 -29.93 -1.47
N GLY A 354 13.70 -28.76 -1.08
CA GLY A 354 12.26 -28.56 -0.91
C GLY A 354 11.90 -27.16 -0.41
N THR A 355 10.60 -26.91 -0.29
CA THR A 355 10.05 -25.69 0.30
C THR A 355 9.17 -26.03 1.49
N PHE A 356 9.06 -25.11 2.44
CA PHE A 356 8.21 -25.27 3.60
C PHE A 356 7.68 -23.91 4.10
N TYR A 357 6.56 -23.95 4.81
CA TYR A 357 5.89 -22.78 5.38
C TYR A 357 6.14 -22.73 6.89
N ALA A 358 6.24 -21.55 7.50
CA ALA A 358 6.28 -21.47 8.96
C ALA A 358 4.95 -21.98 9.54
N SER A 359 4.94 -22.54 10.76
CA SER A 359 3.73 -23.17 11.31
C SER A 359 2.60 -22.18 11.64
N ASP A 360 2.93 -20.89 11.69
CA ASP A 360 2.00 -19.77 11.82
C ASP A 360 1.45 -19.30 10.45
N VAL A 361 1.66 -20.09 9.41
CA VAL A 361 1.18 -19.82 8.05
C VAL A 361 0.31 -20.98 7.57
N ARG A 362 -0.82 -20.63 6.94
CA ARG A 362 -1.64 -21.55 6.17
C ARG A 362 -1.66 -21.06 4.73
N ALA A 363 -1.05 -21.81 3.82
CA ALA A 363 -1.05 -21.46 2.41
C ALA A 363 -2.27 -22.04 1.70
N TRP A 364 -2.88 -21.24 0.83
CA TRP A 364 -3.99 -21.64 -0.01
C TRP A 364 -3.48 -22.53 -1.14
N THR A 365 -3.89 -23.79 -1.13
CA THR A 365 -3.56 -24.78 -2.17
C THR A 365 -4.68 -24.90 -3.21
N GLY A 366 -5.92 -24.54 -2.84
CA GLY A 366 -7.10 -24.70 -3.70
C GLY A 366 -7.41 -26.15 -4.09
N LEU A 367 -6.81 -27.13 -3.41
CA LEU A 367 -6.90 -28.55 -3.78
C LEU A 367 -8.18 -29.25 -3.31
N GLY A 368 -8.99 -28.63 -2.45
CA GLY A 368 -10.26 -29.16 -1.97
C GLY A 368 -11.32 -29.27 -3.08
N ALA A 369 -12.55 -29.61 -2.72
CA ALA A 369 -13.63 -29.79 -3.71
C ALA A 369 -14.14 -28.46 -4.32
N ASP A 370 -13.93 -27.34 -3.62
CA ASP A 370 -14.52 -26.04 -3.93
C ASP A 370 -13.48 -24.91 -3.71
N ALA A 371 -13.90 -23.65 -3.80
CA ALA A 371 -13.08 -22.46 -3.49
C ALA A 371 -13.48 -21.80 -2.16
N LEU A 372 -14.02 -22.58 -1.20
CA LEU A 372 -14.44 -22.05 0.09
C LEU A 372 -13.25 -21.95 1.05
N TRP A 373 -13.15 -20.82 1.76
CA TRP A 373 -12.20 -20.60 2.85
C TRP A 373 -12.34 -21.67 3.95
N SER A 374 -13.57 -22.06 4.28
CA SER A 374 -13.87 -23.03 5.33
C SER A 374 -13.54 -24.49 4.95
N THR A 375 -13.29 -24.78 3.67
CA THR A 375 -12.91 -26.13 3.24
C THR A 375 -11.45 -26.38 3.57
N ALA A 376 -11.21 -27.15 4.64
CA ALA A 376 -9.89 -27.38 5.20
C ALA A 376 -8.88 -27.94 4.17
N ALA A 377 -9.35 -28.75 3.22
CA ALA A 377 -8.53 -29.30 2.13
C ALA A 377 -7.98 -28.26 1.14
N ASN A 378 -8.53 -27.03 1.12
CA ASN A 378 -7.99 -25.91 0.34
C ASN A 378 -6.75 -25.27 0.98
N TRP A 379 -6.35 -25.71 2.17
CA TRP A 379 -5.22 -25.14 2.90
C TRP A 379 -4.15 -26.20 3.19
N THR A 380 -2.91 -25.74 3.31
CA THR A 380 -1.79 -26.60 3.73
C THR A 380 -2.04 -27.22 5.10
N GLY A 381 -1.79 -28.54 5.20
CA GLY A 381 -2.06 -29.31 6.42
C GLY A 381 -3.54 -29.67 6.60
N SER A 382 -4.37 -29.45 5.57
CA SER A 382 -5.81 -29.73 5.60
C SER A 382 -6.51 -29.07 6.79
N ALA A 383 -6.15 -27.82 7.08
CA ALA A 383 -6.64 -27.03 8.21
C ALA A 383 -6.81 -25.55 7.82
N VAL A 384 -7.97 -24.98 8.15
CA VAL A 384 -8.32 -23.58 7.89
C VAL A 384 -7.49 -22.65 8.79
N PRO A 385 -7.07 -21.45 8.32
CA PRO A 385 -6.37 -20.47 9.14
C PRO A 385 -7.10 -20.14 10.44
N SER A 386 -6.36 -20.12 11.54
CA SER A 386 -6.81 -19.64 12.85
C SER A 386 -6.46 -18.17 13.09
N SER A 387 -6.92 -17.60 14.20
CA SER A 387 -6.65 -16.21 14.61
C SER A 387 -5.19 -15.86 14.82
N SER A 388 -4.32 -16.85 14.98
CA SER A 388 -2.87 -16.69 15.14
C SER A 388 -2.08 -16.97 13.87
N GLU A 389 -2.74 -17.39 12.78
CA GLU A 389 -2.08 -17.82 11.55
C GLU A 389 -2.34 -16.85 10.39
N THR A 390 -1.31 -16.62 9.59
CA THR A 390 -1.41 -15.82 8.36
C THR A 390 -1.91 -16.70 7.22
N ALA A 391 -2.93 -16.23 6.50
CA ALA A 391 -3.36 -16.83 5.25
C ALA A 391 -2.42 -16.39 4.13
N LEU A 392 -1.73 -17.33 3.51
CA LEU A 392 -0.77 -17.08 2.44
C LEU A 392 -1.34 -17.54 1.09
N PHE A 393 -1.27 -16.66 0.10
CA PHE A 393 -1.69 -16.94 -1.28
C PHE A 393 -0.46 -16.98 -2.18
N THR A 394 -0.28 -18.07 -2.92
CA THR A 394 0.87 -18.35 -3.79
C THR A 394 0.41 -18.67 -5.23
N GLY A 395 1.34 -18.97 -6.14
CA GLY A 395 0.98 -19.42 -7.49
C GLY A 395 0.41 -20.84 -7.54
N ASP A 396 0.51 -21.59 -6.45
CA ASP A 396 0.17 -23.02 -6.39
C ASP A 396 -1.34 -23.29 -6.26
N GLY A 397 -2.15 -22.27 -5.99
CA GLY A 397 -3.60 -22.41 -5.89
C GLY A 397 -4.19 -22.86 -7.23
N ASN A 398 -4.68 -24.10 -7.29
CA ASN A 398 -5.11 -24.83 -8.50
C ASN A 398 -6.22 -24.12 -9.34
N SER A 399 -5.92 -22.96 -9.93
CA SER A 399 -6.82 -22.02 -10.62
C SER A 399 -7.99 -21.46 -9.79
N LYS A 400 -8.16 -21.86 -8.53
CA LYS A 400 -9.20 -21.35 -7.63
C LYS A 400 -8.75 -20.09 -6.92
N THR A 401 -8.78 -18.98 -7.65
CA THR A 401 -8.29 -17.68 -7.15
C THR A 401 -9.41 -16.77 -6.66
N ALA A 402 -10.67 -17.06 -7.01
CA ALA A 402 -11.84 -16.44 -6.41
C ALA A 402 -12.27 -17.23 -5.17
N VAL A 403 -11.83 -16.79 -3.99
CA VAL A 403 -12.04 -17.47 -2.71
C VAL A 403 -13.29 -16.91 -2.05
N THR A 404 -14.25 -17.75 -1.70
CA THR A 404 -15.46 -17.35 -0.98
C THR A 404 -15.29 -17.65 0.51
N LEU A 405 -15.62 -16.71 1.39
CA LEU A 405 -15.35 -16.87 2.83
C LEU A 405 -16.39 -17.72 3.55
N GLY A 406 -17.67 -17.57 3.21
CA GLY A 406 -18.76 -18.11 4.00
C GLY A 406 -18.81 -17.49 5.41
N GLY A 407 -19.27 -18.27 6.40
CA GLY A 407 -19.39 -17.81 7.79
C GLY A 407 -18.14 -18.08 8.64
N GLY A 408 -17.65 -17.06 9.35
CA GLY A 408 -16.64 -17.21 10.41
C GLY A 408 -15.18 -17.28 9.94
N ALA A 409 -14.88 -16.82 8.73
CA ALA A 409 -13.49 -16.74 8.25
C ALA A 409 -12.64 -15.83 9.15
N ILE A 410 -11.51 -16.37 9.60
CA ILE A 410 -10.59 -15.73 10.55
C ILE A 410 -9.14 -15.95 10.14
N ALA A 411 -8.29 -14.96 10.39
CA ALA A 411 -6.83 -15.06 10.24
C ALA A 411 -6.13 -14.03 11.15
N ALA A 412 -4.81 -14.14 11.30
CA ALA A 412 -3.97 -13.04 11.82
C ALA A 412 -3.73 -11.96 10.75
N GLY A 413 -3.64 -12.37 9.49
CA GLY A 413 -3.39 -11.50 8.35
C GLY A 413 -3.41 -12.26 7.03
N LEU A 414 -3.23 -11.54 5.93
CA LEU A 414 -3.15 -12.09 4.58
C LEU A 414 -1.84 -11.66 3.95
N THR A 415 -1.19 -12.59 3.26
CA THR A 415 0.00 -12.30 2.45
C THR A 415 -0.21 -12.87 1.06
N PHE A 416 0.03 -12.05 0.05
CA PHE A 416 0.15 -12.48 -1.35
C PHE A 416 1.63 -12.56 -1.69
N ALA A 417 2.11 -13.76 -2.01
CA ALA A 417 3.49 -14.01 -2.38
C ALA A 417 3.83 -13.40 -3.75
N PRO A 418 5.13 -13.27 -4.11
CA PRO A 418 5.54 -12.75 -5.41
C PRO A 418 4.98 -13.56 -6.60
N ASP A 419 4.82 -14.86 -6.43
CA ASP A 419 4.26 -15.79 -7.41
C ASP A 419 2.74 -15.91 -7.36
N ALA A 420 2.05 -15.16 -6.47
CA ALA A 420 0.61 -15.25 -6.32
C ALA A 420 -0.14 -15.00 -7.64
N ALA A 421 -1.06 -15.91 -7.96
CA ALA A 421 -2.05 -15.68 -9.00
C ALA A 421 -2.93 -14.46 -8.67
N ALA A 422 -3.78 -14.01 -9.61
CA ALA A 422 -4.70 -12.91 -9.34
C ALA A 422 -5.84 -13.38 -8.43
N TYR A 423 -5.74 -13.15 -7.11
CA TYR A 423 -6.73 -13.56 -6.13
C TYR A 423 -7.78 -12.47 -5.88
N THR A 424 -9.01 -12.94 -5.69
CA THR A 424 -10.11 -12.19 -5.08
C THR A 424 -10.53 -12.93 -3.82
N VAL A 425 -10.29 -12.31 -2.66
CA VAL A 425 -10.57 -12.91 -1.35
C VAL A 425 -11.88 -12.36 -0.79
N GLY A 426 -12.87 -13.24 -0.77
CA GLY A 426 -14.24 -12.99 -0.35
C GLY A 426 -15.07 -12.23 -1.36
N LEU A 427 -16.37 -12.13 -1.07
CA LEU A 427 -17.35 -11.39 -1.87
C LEU A 427 -17.78 -10.11 -1.14
N PRO A 428 -18.26 -9.08 -1.88
CA PRO A 428 -18.91 -7.94 -1.27
C PRO A 428 -20.04 -8.36 -0.31
N GLY A 429 -19.97 -7.92 0.94
CA GLY A 429 -20.93 -8.28 2.00
C GLY A 429 -20.48 -9.44 2.90
N GLU A 430 -19.48 -10.22 2.51
CA GLU A 430 -18.81 -11.15 3.43
C GLU A 430 -17.90 -10.40 4.40
N THR A 431 -17.53 -11.05 5.51
CA THR A 431 -16.64 -10.47 6.52
C THR A 431 -15.47 -11.42 6.76
N LEU A 432 -14.25 -10.87 6.73
CA LEU A 432 -13.03 -11.54 7.18
C LEU A 432 -12.58 -10.92 8.49
N THR A 433 -12.53 -11.73 9.55
CA THR A 433 -12.13 -11.25 10.87
C THR A 433 -10.62 -11.40 11.05
N LEU A 434 -9.93 -10.31 11.38
CA LEU A 434 -8.53 -10.31 11.77
C LEU A 434 -8.42 -10.09 13.28
N ALA A 435 -8.13 -11.15 14.04
CA ALA A 435 -8.39 -11.21 15.49
C ALA A 435 -7.49 -10.30 16.36
N ALA A 436 -6.36 -9.83 15.82
CA ALA A 436 -5.38 -8.98 16.51
C ALA A 436 -5.08 -7.72 15.66
N ASN A 437 -3.81 -7.28 15.66
CA ASN A 437 -3.33 -6.34 14.64
C ASN A 437 -3.31 -7.07 13.29
N GLY A 438 -4.28 -6.74 12.43
CA GLY A 438 -4.39 -7.34 11.11
C GLY A 438 -3.28 -6.86 10.20
N THR A 439 -2.71 -7.78 9.41
CA THR A 439 -1.76 -7.43 8.35
C THR A 439 -2.32 -7.83 6.99
N LEU A 440 -2.12 -6.98 5.99
CA LEU A 440 -2.41 -7.27 4.60
C LEU A 440 -1.16 -6.90 3.78
N THR A 441 -0.54 -7.89 3.16
CA THR A 441 0.74 -7.71 2.48
C THR A 441 0.66 -8.16 1.03
N LEU A 442 0.96 -7.26 0.10
CA LEU A 442 1.36 -7.58 -1.26
C LEU A 442 2.88 -7.56 -1.34
N SER A 443 3.48 -8.71 -1.65
CA SER A 443 4.94 -8.88 -1.69
C SER A 443 5.55 -8.17 -2.89
N ALA A 444 6.82 -7.76 -2.76
CA ALA A 444 7.56 -7.21 -3.89
C ALA A 444 7.76 -8.28 -4.99
N GLY A 445 7.67 -7.89 -6.26
CA GLY A 445 7.78 -8.79 -7.40
C GLY A 445 6.47 -9.50 -7.77
N SER A 446 5.35 -9.17 -7.13
CA SER A 446 4.05 -9.74 -7.47
C SER A 446 3.64 -9.43 -8.91
N ALA A 447 3.22 -10.46 -9.65
CA ALA A 447 2.84 -10.33 -11.06
C ALA A 447 1.43 -9.74 -11.27
N ASN A 448 0.57 -9.82 -10.26
CA ASN A 448 -0.86 -9.57 -10.38
C ASN A 448 -1.37 -8.58 -9.33
N ASP A 449 -2.42 -7.84 -9.69
CA ASP A 449 -3.24 -7.11 -8.74
C ASP A 449 -3.96 -8.09 -7.82
N GLN A 450 -4.23 -7.67 -6.58
CA GLN A 450 -4.89 -8.50 -5.57
C GLN A 450 -6.07 -7.78 -4.97
N ALA A 451 -7.16 -8.50 -4.74
CA ALA A 451 -8.38 -7.94 -4.17
C ALA A 451 -8.82 -8.68 -2.91
N VAL A 452 -9.19 -7.93 -1.89
CA VAL A 452 -9.89 -8.41 -0.69
C VAL A 452 -11.24 -7.72 -0.63
N ASP A 453 -12.22 -8.29 -1.33
CA ASP A 453 -13.54 -7.67 -1.51
C ASP A 453 -14.43 -7.83 -0.27
N ALA A 454 -14.18 -8.88 0.53
CA ALA A 454 -14.80 -9.01 1.84
C ALA A 454 -14.43 -7.84 2.76
N SER A 455 -15.37 -7.48 3.63
CA SER A 455 -15.11 -6.44 4.62
C SER A 455 -14.18 -6.95 5.71
N LEU A 456 -13.03 -6.29 5.86
CA LEU A 456 -12.08 -6.57 6.93
C LEU A 456 -12.59 -6.01 8.26
N LEU A 457 -12.82 -6.91 9.23
CA LEU A 457 -13.14 -6.58 10.61
C LEU A 457 -11.92 -6.88 11.49
N VAL A 458 -11.30 -5.85 12.07
CA VAL A 458 -9.98 -5.99 12.74
C VAL A 458 -10.09 -5.75 14.25
N GLY A 459 -9.55 -6.68 15.04
CA GLY A 459 -9.52 -6.63 16.50
C GLY A 459 -8.64 -5.50 17.04
N GLY A 460 -7.51 -5.23 16.38
CA GLY A 460 -6.59 -4.12 16.64
C GLY A 460 -6.42 -3.22 15.41
N ASN A 461 -5.21 -2.68 15.20
CA ASN A 461 -4.92 -1.83 14.04
C ASN A 461 -4.74 -2.67 12.77
N LEU A 462 -5.04 -2.09 11.61
CA LEU A 462 -4.75 -2.68 10.31
C LEU A 462 -3.44 -2.12 9.76
N TYR A 463 -2.54 -2.99 9.35
CA TYR A 463 -1.31 -2.63 8.64
C TYR A 463 -1.40 -3.16 7.21
N VAL A 464 -1.35 -2.25 6.24
CA VAL A 464 -1.39 -2.58 4.82
C VAL A 464 -0.03 -2.27 4.21
N TYR A 465 0.61 -3.30 3.66
CA TYR A 465 1.90 -3.22 2.99
C TYR A 465 1.71 -3.53 1.52
N ASN A 466 1.82 -2.52 0.65
CA ASN A 466 1.98 -2.77 -0.78
C ASN A 466 3.42 -2.50 -1.20
N ASN A 467 4.21 -3.58 -1.28
CA ASN A 467 5.62 -3.51 -1.63
C ASN A 467 5.87 -3.61 -3.15
N GLU A 468 4.82 -3.68 -3.96
CA GLU A 468 4.93 -3.81 -5.42
C GLU A 468 4.46 -2.52 -6.13
N PRO A 469 5.38 -1.75 -6.75
CA PRO A 469 5.06 -0.42 -7.28
C PRO A 469 4.04 -0.45 -8.44
N ALA A 470 4.00 -1.53 -9.22
CA ALA A 470 3.17 -1.60 -10.42
C ALA A 470 1.80 -2.26 -10.22
N LYS A 471 1.52 -2.82 -9.04
CA LYS A 471 0.32 -3.62 -8.78
C LYS A 471 -0.53 -3.03 -7.68
N THR A 472 -1.83 -3.08 -7.87
CA THR A 472 -2.82 -2.54 -6.95
C THR A 472 -3.23 -3.60 -5.94
N LEU A 473 -3.24 -3.19 -4.67
CA LEU A 473 -3.88 -3.93 -3.59
C LEU A 473 -5.23 -3.27 -3.27
N SER A 474 -6.31 -3.95 -3.62
CA SER A 474 -7.68 -3.50 -3.36
C SER A 474 -8.24 -4.15 -2.11
N LEU A 475 -8.92 -3.37 -1.25
CA LEU A 475 -9.51 -3.90 -0.03
C LEU A 475 -10.82 -3.19 0.37
N SER A 476 -11.67 -3.92 1.08
CA SER A 476 -12.85 -3.40 1.77
C SER A 476 -12.65 -3.42 3.28
N TYR A 477 -13.04 -2.34 3.97
CA TYR A 477 -12.88 -2.21 5.42
C TYR A 477 -14.14 -1.68 6.10
N THR A 478 -14.61 -2.41 7.11
CA THR A 478 -15.66 -1.96 8.03
C THR A 478 -15.31 -2.34 9.46
N ASN A 479 -15.37 -1.39 10.39
CA ASN A 479 -15.17 -1.67 11.81
C ASN A 479 -16.22 -0.97 12.69
N THR A 480 -16.48 -1.54 13.86
CA THR A 480 -17.42 -1.04 14.87
C THR A 480 -16.74 -0.26 16.00
N SER A 481 -15.40 -0.33 16.07
CA SER A 481 -14.57 0.33 17.08
C SER A 481 -13.58 1.29 16.44
N SER A 482 -13.06 2.24 17.23
CA SER A 482 -11.99 3.12 16.76
C SER A 482 -10.72 2.33 16.46
N ARG A 483 -10.18 2.46 15.24
CA ARG A 483 -8.98 1.74 14.78
C ARG A 483 -8.12 2.61 13.88
N ASN A 484 -6.83 2.32 13.90
CA ASN A 484 -5.88 2.95 13.00
C ASN A 484 -5.59 2.01 11.83
N ILE A 485 -5.46 2.59 10.65
CA ILE A 485 -5.01 1.94 9.44
C ILE A 485 -3.68 2.58 9.06
N TYR A 486 -2.63 1.78 8.98
CA TYR A 486 -1.29 2.21 8.59
C TYR A 486 -0.99 1.67 7.19
N LEU A 487 -0.87 2.56 6.22
CA LEU A 487 -0.44 2.22 4.87
C LEU A 487 1.06 2.40 4.74
N ARG A 488 1.75 1.41 4.20
CA ARG A 488 3.20 1.36 4.01
C ARG A 488 3.51 0.76 2.64
N GLY A 489 4.67 1.14 2.09
CA GLY A 489 5.20 0.60 0.84
C GLY A 489 5.22 1.61 -0.30
N ILE A 490 5.35 1.09 -1.52
CA ILE A 490 5.63 1.86 -2.74
C ILE A 490 4.61 1.60 -3.85
N GLY A 491 3.61 0.75 -3.59
CA GLY A 491 2.57 0.39 -4.56
C GLY A 491 1.20 1.01 -4.27
N PRO A 492 0.33 1.12 -5.29
CA PRO A 492 -1.00 1.72 -5.18
C PRO A 492 -1.94 0.90 -4.29
N VAL A 493 -2.79 1.60 -3.53
CA VAL A 493 -3.80 0.97 -2.68
C VAL A 493 -5.18 1.52 -3.05
N THR A 494 -6.15 0.63 -3.22
CA THR A 494 -7.54 0.99 -3.47
C THR A 494 -8.41 0.53 -2.32
N PHE A 495 -9.13 1.46 -1.69
CA PHE A 495 -10.24 1.12 -0.82
C PHE A 495 -11.52 1.05 -1.64
N ASN A 496 -12.03 -0.18 -1.82
CA ASN A 496 -13.36 -0.40 -2.39
C ASN A 496 -14.41 0.19 -1.45
N THR A 497 -14.32 -0.16 -0.17
CA THR A 497 -15.07 0.48 0.91
C THR A 497 -14.15 0.82 2.07
N LEU A 498 -14.33 2.00 2.67
CA LEU A 498 -13.64 2.38 3.91
C LEU A 498 -14.62 3.12 4.81
N ARG A 499 -15.40 2.37 5.58
CA ARG A 499 -16.50 2.94 6.36
C ARG A 499 -16.55 2.39 7.78
N ARG A 500 -17.34 3.06 8.61
CA ARG A 500 -17.77 2.51 9.91
C ARG A 500 -19.05 1.72 9.70
N ALA A 501 -19.51 1.03 10.74
CA ALA A 501 -20.87 0.48 10.71
C ALA A 501 -21.89 1.61 10.44
N ALA A 502 -22.90 1.34 9.61
CA ALA A 502 -23.85 2.36 9.12
C ALA A 502 -24.48 3.20 10.24
N ALA A 503 -24.82 2.58 11.38
CA ALA A 503 -25.41 3.28 12.53
C ALA A 503 -24.45 4.25 13.24
N GLN A 504 -23.14 4.17 12.98
CA GLN A 504 -22.10 4.98 13.61
C GLN A 504 -21.54 6.06 12.67
N GLU A 505 -21.94 6.10 11.39
CA GLU A 505 -21.39 7.06 10.41
C GLU A 505 -21.63 8.53 10.79
N GLU A 506 -22.68 8.80 11.56
CA GLU A 506 -23.06 10.15 12.00
C GLU A 506 -22.80 10.39 13.50
N THR A 507 -22.27 9.41 14.25
CA THR A 507 -22.05 9.52 15.71
C THR A 507 -20.58 9.76 16.08
N ASP A 508 -20.35 10.36 17.26
CA ASP A 508 -19.03 10.74 17.77
C ASP A 508 -18.33 9.67 18.63
N THR A 509 -18.90 8.48 18.72
CA THR A 509 -18.44 7.43 19.65
C THR A 509 -17.20 6.67 19.19
N ASN A 510 -16.92 6.57 17.88
CA ASN A 510 -15.76 5.84 17.34
C ASN A 510 -15.21 6.44 16.05
N TYR A 511 -13.91 6.30 15.73
CA TYR A 511 -13.30 6.87 14.51
C TYR A 511 -12.22 5.98 13.87
N ILE A 512 -12.03 6.11 12.55
CA ILE A 512 -10.94 5.47 11.82
C ILE A 512 -9.85 6.50 11.55
N MET A 513 -8.63 6.28 12.02
CA MET A 513 -7.46 7.10 11.63
C MET A 513 -6.74 6.41 10.48
N LEU A 514 -6.60 7.09 9.35
CA LEU A 514 -5.81 6.61 8.22
C LEU A 514 -4.47 7.33 8.19
N GLU A 515 -3.38 6.60 8.39
CA GLU A 515 -2.03 7.11 8.24
C GLU A 515 -1.40 6.54 6.98
N SER A 516 -1.14 7.42 6.01
CA SER A 516 -0.51 7.08 4.74
C SER A 516 0.97 7.45 4.74
N ARG A 517 1.81 6.45 4.46
CA ARG A 517 3.24 6.59 4.13
C ARG A 517 3.57 5.87 2.82
N ILE A 518 2.57 5.70 1.95
CA ILE A 518 2.80 5.08 0.64
C ILE A 518 3.28 6.14 -0.34
N ASN A 519 4.21 5.74 -1.21
CA ASN A 519 4.67 6.56 -2.33
C ASN A 519 3.96 6.15 -3.63
N ALA A 520 2.63 6.17 -3.61
CA ALA A 520 1.80 5.70 -4.72
C ALA A 520 0.37 6.27 -4.62
N PRO A 521 -0.45 6.16 -5.69
CA PRO A 521 -1.86 6.53 -5.64
C PRO A 521 -2.63 5.80 -4.54
N LEU A 522 -3.46 6.57 -3.82
CA LEU A 522 -4.45 6.05 -2.88
C LEU A 522 -5.84 6.35 -3.43
N THR A 523 -6.56 5.30 -3.82
CA THR A 523 -7.86 5.41 -4.49
C THR A 523 -9.00 5.02 -3.56
N PHE A 524 -10.10 5.76 -3.60
CA PHE A 524 -11.35 5.45 -2.89
C PHE A 524 -12.46 5.27 -3.93
N ALA A 525 -12.93 4.03 -4.10
CA ALA A 525 -13.90 3.68 -5.12
C ALA A 525 -15.35 4.01 -4.71
N GLU A 526 -15.65 4.01 -3.41
CA GLU A 526 -16.96 4.36 -2.86
C GLU A 526 -16.85 5.42 -1.75
N ARG A 527 -18.01 5.80 -1.20
CA ARG A 527 -18.09 6.70 -0.05
C ARG A 527 -17.30 6.12 1.13
N MET A 528 -16.24 6.82 1.52
CA MET A 528 -15.51 6.57 2.76
C MET A 528 -16.07 7.38 3.93
N THR A 529 -15.81 6.92 5.15
CA THR A 529 -16.04 7.64 6.40
C THR A 529 -14.84 7.40 7.34
N ILE A 530 -13.92 8.37 7.43
CA ILE A 530 -12.78 8.35 8.35
C ILE A 530 -12.81 9.52 9.32
N GLY A 531 -12.12 9.38 10.46
CA GLY A 531 -11.98 10.37 11.51
C GLY A 531 -10.80 11.33 11.35
N ALA A 532 -9.71 10.85 10.75
CA ALA A 532 -8.52 11.64 10.48
C ALA A 532 -7.70 10.99 9.35
N LEU A 533 -7.01 11.83 8.56
CA LEU A 533 -6.07 11.41 7.53
C LEU A 533 -4.73 12.12 7.71
N TRP A 534 -3.66 11.34 7.88
CA TRP A 534 -2.30 11.82 8.07
C TRP A 534 -1.39 11.32 6.95
N GLY A 535 -0.62 12.23 6.32
CA GLY A 535 0.38 11.90 5.29
C GLY A 535 1.78 12.42 5.66
N TYR A 536 2.81 11.55 5.63
CA TYR A 536 4.14 11.86 6.21
C TYR A 536 5.37 11.76 5.30
N ASP A 537 5.44 10.80 4.37
CA ASP A 537 6.74 10.42 3.77
C ASP A 537 6.84 10.69 2.26
N SER A 538 5.74 10.97 1.56
CA SER A 538 5.70 11.22 0.10
C SER A 538 4.44 11.98 -0.31
N PRO A 539 4.42 12.65 -1.49
CA PRO A 539 3.23 13.38 -1.94
C PRO A 539 1.98 12.51 -1.88
N LEU A 540 0.98 12.96 -1.12
CA LEU A 540 -0.26 12.23 -0.93
C LEU A 540 -1.19 12.49 -2.12
N ASN A 541 -1.27 11.53 -3.03
CA ASN A 541 -2.16 11.60 -4.19
C ASN A 541 -3.42 10.79 -3.94
N LEU A 542 -4.51 11.48 -3.62
CA LEU A 542 -5.82 10.87 -3.41
C LEU A 542 -6.65 10.95 -4.69
N SER A 543 -7.24 9.83 -5.06
CA SER A 543 -8.22 9.74 -6.14
C SER A 543 -9.56 9.27 -5.60
N PHE A 544 -10.61 10.05 -5.82
CA PHE A 544 -11.98 9.75 -5.40
C PHE A 544 -12.80 9.38 -6.63
N ALA A 545 -13.64 8.35 -6.50
CA ALA A 545 -14.62 8.04 -7.52
C ALA A 545 -15.66 9.17 -7.66
N PRO A 546 -16.23 9.38 -8.87
CA PRO A 546 -17.19 10.45 -9.11
C PRO A 546 -18.39 10.41 -8.16
N HIS A 547 -18.83 11.60 -7.71
CA HIS A 547 -20.02 11.78 -6.87
C HIS A 547 -20.00 11.05 -5.51
N THR A 548 -18.85 10.56 -5.09
CA THR A 548 -18.56 10.15 -3.71
C THR A 548 -17.78 11.32 -3.07
N THR A 549 -17.98 11.76 -1.81
CA THR A 549 -17.52 11.14 -0.56
C THR A 549 -17.84 12.13 0.61
N ASN A 550 -17.84 11.72 1.89
CA ASN A 550 -17.90 12.63 3.06
C ASN A 550 -16.83 12.22 4.09
N ILE A 551 -15.93 13.12 4.51
CA ILE A 551 -15.00 12.84 5.61
C ILE A 551 -15.50 13.51 6.90
N PHE A 552 -15.51 12.78 8.02
CA PHE A 552 -16.02 13.31 9.28
C PHE A 552 -14.87 13.44 10.26
N CYS A 553 -14.36 14.66 10.44
CA CYS A 553 -13.24 14.87 11.32
C CYS A 553 -13.71 15.03 12.78
N ARG A 554 -13.21 14.21 13.71
CA ARG A 554 -13.84 14.10 15.04
C ARG A 554 -12.96 14.42 16.25
N ASN A 555 -11.73 14.91 16.07
CA ASN A 555 -10.85 15.35 17.16
C ASN A 555 -9.94 16.49 16.71
N ASP A 556 -9.25 17.15 17.66
CA ASP A 556 -8.51 18.43 17.48
C ASP A 556 -7.49 18.51 16.32
N TRP A 557 -7.22 17.41 15.61
CA TRP A 557 -6.31 17.23 14.46
C TRP A 557 -7.00 16.52 13.28
N ASN A 558 -7.83 17.28 12.57
CA ASN A 558 -8.79 16.77 11.57
C ASN A 558 -8.14 16.23 10.28
N PHE A 559 -7.12 16.93 9.77
CA PHE A 559 -6.40 16.58 8.54
C PHE A 559 -4.95 17.09 8.66
N ALA A 560 -3.94 16.23 8.48
CA ALA A 560 -2.54 16.62 8.59
C ALA A 560 -1.75 16.13 7.37
N ILE A 561 -1.31 17.07 6.53
CA ILE A 561 -0.49 16.79 5.34
C ILE A 561 0.89 17.40 5.55
N ASN A 562 1.90 16.55 5.65
CA ASN A 562 3.27 16.98 5.91
C ASN A 562 4.19 16.98 4.67
N VAL A 563 3.66 16.61 3.49
CA VAL A 563 4.47 16.20 2.30
C VAL A 563 4.01 16.74 0.95
N GLY A 564 2.90 17.48 0.91
CA GLY A 564 2.25 17.94 -0.33
C GLY A 564 1.44 16.85 -1.01
N GLY A 565 0.79 17.18 -2.14
CA GLY A 565 0.00 16.22 -2.91
C GLY A 565 -1.24 16.81 -3.57
N SER A 566 -2.12 15.94 -4.06
CA SER A 566 -3.33 16.33 -4.79
C SER A 566 -4.54 15.49 -4.41
N PHE A 567 -5.72 16.12 -4.46
CA PHE A 567 -7.03 15.50 -4.21
C PHE A 567 -7.83 15.61 -5.48
N ASN A 568 -8.05 14.50 -6.17
CA ASN A 568 -8.65 14.46 -7.49
C ASN A 568 -9.90 13.59 -7.49
N GLY A 569 -10.92 13.96 -8.27
CA GLY A 569 -12.15 13.19 -8.41
C GLY A 569 -13.23 14.05 -9.05
N GLU A 570 -13.69 13.67 -10.24
CA GLU A 570 -14.67 14.45 -10.99
C GLU A 570 -16.03 14.45 -10.26
N GLY A 571 -16.55 15.63 -9.92
CA GLY A 571 -17.82 15.73 -9.18
C GLY A 571 -17.77 15.13 -7.77
N SER A 572 -16.57 14.84 -7.26
CA SER A 572 -16.35 14.37 -5.89
C SER A 572 -16.32 15.56 -4.92
N ALA A 573 -16.74 15.30 -3.69
CA ALA A 573 -16.70 16.29 -2.62
C ALA A 573 -15.91 15.75 -1.42
N LEU A 574 -15.14 16.64 -0.79
CA LEU A 574 -14.58 16.47 0.54
C LEU A 574 -15.41 17.31 1.51
N ARG A 575 -16.38 16.68 2.16
CA ARG A 575 -17.02 17.28 3.34
C ARG A 575 -16.14 17.09 4.56
N ILE A 576 -16.01 18.11 5.40
CA ILE A 576 -15.33 18.08 6.70
C ILE A 576 -16.29 18.61 7.76
N VAL A 577 -16.77 17.72 8.63
CA VAL A 577 -17.65 18.08 9.76
C VAL A 577 -16.96 17.76 11.07
N PRO A 578 -16.65 18.78 11.92
CA PRO A 578 -16.14 18.56 13.27
C PRO A 578 -17.20 17.89 14.16
N SER A 579 -16.77 17.02 15.08
CA SER A 579 -17.65 16.41 16.11
C SER A 579 -18.23 17.47 17.05
N ASP A 580 -17.42 18.44 17.45
CA ASP A 580 -17.89 19.62 18.17
C ASP A 580 -18.50 20.63 17.20
N PRO A 581 -19.83 20.86 17.21
CA PRO A 581 -20.48 21.77 16.29
C PRO A 581 -20.08 23.24 16.50
N ALA A 582 -19.38 23.57 17.59
CA ALA A 582 -18.85 24.90 17.86
C ALA A 582 -17.46 25.15 17.25
N LYS A 583 -16.76 24.10 16.76
CA LYS A 583 -15.42 24.22 16.18
C LYS A 583 -15.45 24.33 14.65
N ARG A 584 -14.35 24.85 14.09
CA ARG A 584 -14.09 24.87 12.64
C ARG A 584 -13.42 23.56 12.21
N ALA A 585 -13.55 23.22 10.93
CA ALA A 585 -12.70 22.21 10.30
C ALA A 585 -11.23 22.65 10.38
N ARG A 586 -10.30 21.70 10.52
CA ARG A 586 -8.86 22.00 10.68
C ARG A 586 -8.05 21.26 9.62
N VAL A 587 -7.17 21.94 8.91
CA VAL A 587 -6.22 21.28 7.98
C VAL A 587 -4.84 21.82 8.24
N ALA A 588 -3.93 20.95 8.66
CA ALA A 588 -2.52 21.28 8.80
C ALA A 588 -1.80 20.95 7.50
N ILE A 589 -1.05 21.92 6.98
CA ILE A 589 -0.21 21.78 5.79
C ILE A 589 1.18 22.28 6.17
N GLN A 590 2.15 21.36 6.24
CA GLN A 590 3.51 21.71 6.65
C GLN A 590 4.42 21.73 5.42
N THR A 591 5.10 22.87 5.20
CA THR A 591 6.18 23.10 4.21
C THR A 591 5.89 22.79 2.74
N HIS A 592 4.67 22.43 2.37
CA HIS A 592 4.36 21.91 1.04
C HIS A 592 3.06 22.49 0.45
N ARG A 593 2.84 22.25 -0.84
CA ARG A 593 1.61 22.60 -1.56
C ARG A 593 0.67 21.40 -1.64
N VAL A 594 -0.62 21.65 -1.41
CA VAL A 594 -1.71 20.69 -1.58
C VAL A 594 -2.73 21.25 -2.55
N ASP A 595 -2.97 20.54 -3.65
CA ASP A 595 -3.97 20.91 -4.66
C ASP A 595 -5.30 20.18 -4.40
N MET A 596 -6.32 20.95 -3.99
CA MET A 596 -7.69 20.48 -3.79
C MET A 596 -8.50 20.68 -5.07
N ASN A 597 -8.53 19.64 -5.92
CA ASN A 597 -9.29 19.64 -7.18
C ASN A 597 -10.72 19.11 -7.01
N VAL A 598 -11.12 18.78 -5.78
CA VAL A 598 -12.47 18.34 -5.39
C VAL A 598 -13.20 19.44 -4.63
N GLN A 599 -14.54 19.38 -4.59
CA GLN A 599 -15.35 20.35 -3.83
C GLN A 599 -15.10 20.22 -2.33
N LEU A 600 -14.62 21.27 -1.66
CA LEU A 600 -14.51 21.32 -0.20
C LEU A 600 -15.81 21.81 0.43
N ILE A 601 -16.40 21.04 1.33
CA ILE A 601 -17.60 21.40 2.10
C ILE A 601 -17.22 21.52 3.58
N ALA A 602 -17.24 22.72 4.13
CA ALA A 602 -16.92 23.04 5.52
C ALA A 602 -18.06 23.86 6.17
N PRO A 603 -19.12 23.20 6.69
CA PRO A 603 -20.35 23.86 7.14
C PRO A 603 -20.20 24.79 8.36
N LYS A 604 -19.07 24.73 9.06
CA LYS A 604 -18.74 25.59 10.22
C LYS A 604 -17.52 26.46 9.97
N GLY A 605 -17.08 26.54 8.73
CA GLY A 605 -15.84 27.18 8.36
C GLY A 605 -14.65 26.29 8.59
N PHE A 606 -13.50 26.86 8.32
CA PHE A 606 -12.27 26.12 8.12
C PHE A 606 -11.09 26.93 8.65
N GLU A 607 -10.13 26.28 9.29
CA GLU A 607 -8.88 26.89 9.74
C GLU A 607 -7.67 26.06 9.32
N THR A 608 -6.64 26.72 8.79
CA THR A 608 -5.33 26.11 8.62
C THR A 608 -4.60 26.12 9.96
N LEU A 609 -3.84 25.08 10.30
CA LEU A 609 -3.13 24.98 11.60
C LEU A 609 -1.66 24.58 11.44
N ASN A 610 -0.89 24.88 12.50
CA ASN A 610 0.33 24.18 12.90
C ASN A 610 1.53 24.21 11.92
N GLY A 611 1.71 25.30 11.18
CA GLY A 611 2.98 25.56 10.48
C GLY A 611 4.04 26.06 11.46
N TRP A 612 5.13 25.32 11.64
CA TRP A 612 6.40 25.93 12.06
C TRP A 612 7.03 26.73 10.88
N THR A 613 6.48 26.56 9.66
CA THR A 613 6.92 27.10 8.35
C THR A 613 5.78 27.00 7.30
N ARG A 614 5.87 27.79 6.20
CA ARG A 614 4.79 28.07 5.19
C ARG A 614 4.36 26.86 4.36
N GLY A 615 3.10 26.41 4.48
CA GLY A 615 2.42 25.51 3.52
C GLY A 615 1.36 26.23 2.66
N THR A 616 0.96 25.64 1.53
CA THR A 616 -0.09 26.20 0.64
C THR A 616 -1.24 25.21 0.45
N LEU A 617 -2.46 25.65 0.73
CA LEU A 617 -3.71 24.99 0.31
C LEU A 617 -4.25 25.67 -0.94
N ALA A 618 -4.19 25.01 -2.10
CA ALA A 618 -4.81 25.50 -3.32
C ALA A 618 -6.23 24.95 -3.44
N LEU A 619 -7.23 25.83 -3.40
CA LEU A 619 -8.64 25.49 -3.56
C LEU A 619 -9.03 25.71 -5.03
N ASN A 620 -8.90 24.66 -5.83
CA ASN A 620 -9.04 24.75 -7.29
C ASN A 620 -10.48 24.56 -7.78
N HIS A 621 -11.34 23.93 -6.95
CA HIS A 621 -12.75 23.75 -7.29
C HIS A 621 -13.53 25.08 -7.13
N PRO A 622 -14.29 25.52 -8.16
CA PRO A 622 -14.96 26.83 -8.15
C PRO A 622 -16.16 26.92 -7.21
N ASP A 623 -16.79 25.78 -6.87
CA ASP A 623 -18.02 25.72 -6.08
C ASP A 623 -17.83 25.15 -4.67
N ASN A 624 -16.73 25.48 -3.99
CA ASN A 624 -16.57 25.06 -2.59
C ASN A 624 -17.70 25.62 -1.71
N ASP A 625 -18.07 24.92 -0.63
CA ASP A 625 -19.07 25.35 0.37
C ASP A 625 -18.41 25.51 1.74
N ILE A 626 -17.62 26.57 1.90
CA ILE A 626 -17.00 26.95 3.18
C ILE A 626 -17.92 28.00 3.81
N GLN A 627 -18.50 27.72 4.97
CA GLN A 627 -19.44 28.65 5.63
C GLN A 627 -18.75 29.47 6.72
N GLY A 628 -19.26 30.67 7.00
CA GLY A 628 -18.77 31.48 8.12
C GLY A 628 -17.34 31.97 7.91
N THR A 629 -16.39 31.46 8.71
CA THR A 629 -15.01 31.99 8.73
C THR A 629 -13.99 31.01 8.17
N LEU A 630 -13.14 31.53 7.28
CA LEU A 630 -11.85 30.96 6.92
C LEU A 630 -10.76 31.56 7.82
N ALA A 631 -10.08 30.77 8.65
CA ALA A 631 -8.94 31.22 9.44
C ALA A 631 -7.61 30.71 8.86
N LEU A 632 -6.63 31.60 8.73
CA LEU A 632 -5.29 31.29 8.25
C LEU A 632 -4.32 31.49 9.39
N ASP A 633 -3.71 30.40 9.88
CA ASP A 633 -2.79 30.43 11.03
C ASP A 633 -1.31 30.30 10.61
N ARG A 634 -0.40 30.87 11.41
CA ARG A 634 1.08 30.68 11.39
C ARG A 634 1.74 30.64 10.01
N GLY A 635 1.40 31.57 9.13
CA GLY A 635 2.12 31.70 7.84
C GLY A 635 1.61 30.86 6.69
N ASN A 636 0.53 30.11 6.89
CA ASN A 636 -0.06 29.32 5.83
C ASN A 636 -0.66 30.19 4.72
N CYS A 637 -0.60 29.67 3.50
CA CYS A 637 -1.19 30.27 2.32
C CYS A 637 -2.46 29.51 1.92
N VAL A 638 -3.54 30.23 1.66
CA VAL A 638 -4.67 29.71 0.87
C VAL A 638 -4.59 30.36 -0.50
N GLU A 639 -4.56 29.54 -1.54
CA GLU A 639 -4.51 29.97 -2.94
C GLU A 639 -5.82 29.65 -3.64
N VAL A 640 -6.31 30.60 -4.44
CA VAL A 640 -7.51 30.45 -5.27
C VAL A 640 -7.26 31.06 -6.64
N ALA A 641 -7.93 30.55 -7.67
CA ALA A 641 -7.83 31.11 -9.01
C ALA A 641 -8.54 32.47 -9.12
N PHE A 642 -9.65 32.67 -8.41
CA PHE A 642 -10.43 33.91 -8.45
C PHE A 642 -11.20 34.09 -7.14
N LEU A 643 -11.79 35.28 -6.97
CA LEU A 643 -12.75 35.56 -5.90
C LEU A 643 -14.01 36.20 -6.50
N ALA A 644 -15.15 35.89 -5.90
CA ALA A 644 -16.45 36.42 -6.29
C ALA A 644 -17.23 36.96 -5.07
N LEU A 645 -18.36 37.63 -5.34
CA LEU A 645 -19.30 38.10 -4.32
C LEU A 645 -20.03 36.90 -3.71
N ASN A 646 -20.41 36.98 -2.43
CA ASN A 646 -21.25 35.96 -1.81
C ASN A 646 -22.55 35.77 -2.60
N GLY A 647 -22.97 34.51 -2.79
CA GLY A 647 -24.14 34.14 -3.61
C GLY A 647 -23.83 33.84 -5.08
N THR A 648 -22.57 33.94 -5.52
CA THR A 648 -22.09 33.47 -6.84
C THR A 648 -21.08 32.32 -6.66
N PRO A 649 -20.79 31.52 -7.71
CA PRO A 649 -19.70 30.54 -7.69
C PRO A 649 -18.41 31.16 -7.19
N ASN A 650 -17.85 30.60 -6.12
CA ASN A 650 -16.74 31.19 -5.39
C ASN A 650 -15.85 30.08 -4.82
N PRO A 651 -14.52 30.08 -5.10
CA PRO A 651 -13.61 29.08 -4.53
C PRO A 651 -13.56 29.09 -3.01
N LEU A 652 -14.00 30.17 -2.34
CA LEU A 652 -14.16 30.23 -0.88
C LEU A 652 -15.61 30.00 -0.42
N GLY A 653 -16.52 29.63 -1.31
CA GLY A 653 -17.93 29.40 -1.01
C GLY A 653 -18.64 30.55 -0.32
N ALA A 654 -19.53 30.19 0.62
CA ALA A 654 -20.30 31.11 1.46
C ALA A 654 -19.50 31.72 2.63
N CYS A 655 -18.17 31.74 2.54
CA CYS A 655 -17.30 32.28 3.57
C CYS A 655 -17.52 33.80 3.63
N THR A 656 -17.95 34.30 4.79
CA THR A 656 -18.22 35.72 5.02
C THR A 656 -17.02 36.46 5.61
N THR A 657 -16.10 35.75 6.25
CA THR A 657 -14.93 36.35 6.92
C THR A 657 -13.66 35.56 6.67
N VAL A 658 -12.59 36.25 6.26
CA VAL A 658 -11.23 35.70 6.17
C VAL A 658 -10.41 36.28 7.32
N ASN A 659 -10.04 35.43 8.28
CA ASN A 659 -9.34 35.81 9.50
C ASN A 659 -7.88 35.36 9.46
N PHE A 660 -6.95 36.30 9.46
CA PHE A 660 -5.52 36.04 9.57
C PHE A 660 -5.12 36.02 11.04
N VAL A 661 -4.57 34.89 11.47
CA VAL A 661 -4.10 34.63 12.83
C VAL A 661 -2.59 34.46 12.78
N ASN A 662 -1.85 35.42 13.31
CA ASN A 662 -0.38 35.43 13.22
C ASN A 662 0.26 35.20 14.60
N PRO A 663 1.27 34.31 14.72
CA PRO A 663 2.12 34.28 15.91
C PRO A 663 2.92 35.60 15.99
N LEU A 664 3.18 36.10 17.20
CA LEU A 664 3.95 37.35 17.40
C LEU A 664 5.35 37.21 16.78
N ASP A 665 5.82 38.26 16.09
CA ASP A 665 7.21 38.51 15.69
C ASP A 665 7.93 37.38 14.92
N SER A 666 7.21 36.63 14.09
CA SER A 666 7.79 35.46 13.39
C SER A 666 8.43 35.79 12.03
N GLY A 667 8.15 36.95 11.44
CA GLY A 667 8.52 37.26 10.04
C GLY A 667 7.80 36.38 9.00
N VAL A 668 6.81 35.59 9.45
CA VAL A 668 6.11 34.59 8.66
C VAL A 668 4.61 34.88 8.71
N TYR A 669 4.08 35.36 7.59
CA TYR A 669 2.73 35.95 7.50
C TYR A 669 1.76 35.05 6.78
N ALA A 670 0.55 34.90 7.35
CA ALA A 670 -0.53 34.21 6.68
C ALA A 670 -0.92 34.94 5.38
N ARG A 671 -1.29 34.17 4.35
CA ARG A 671 -1.47 34.69 2.99
C ARG A 671 -2.75 34.18 2.33
N LEU A 672 -3.51 35.08 1.73
CA LEU A 672 -4.48 34.76 0.70
C LEU A 672 -3.89 35.15 -0.66
N ARG A 673 -3.74 34.19 -1.57
CA ARG A 673 -3.16 34.39 -2.90
C ARG A 673 -4.20 34.15 -3.98
N VAL A 674 -4.37 35.11 -4.88
CA VAL A 674 -5.25 35.02 -6.06
C VAL A 674 -4.38 34.97 -7.31
N THR A 675 -4.58 33.96 -8.17
CA THR A 675 -3.64 33.67 -9.29
C THR A 675 -4.23 33.87 -10.70
N GLY A 676 -5.54 34.04 -10.85
CA GLY A 676 -6.21 34.06 -12.15
C GLY A 676 -6.02 35.36 -12.95
N THR A 677 -6.27 35.26 -14.25
CA THR A 677 -6.14 36.40 -15.19
C THR A 677 -7.43 37.23 -15.31
N ALA A 678 -8.57 36.69 -14.90
CA ALA A 678 -9.85 37.37 -14.93
C ALA A 678 -10.00 38.33 -13.74
N ALA A 679 -10.76 39.41 -13.94
CA ALA A 679 -11.13 40.30 -12.85
C ALA A 679 -11.93 39.54 -11.77
N SER A 680 -11.59 39.78 -10.51
CA SER A 680 -12.20 39.16 -9.32
C SER A 680 -12.76 40.25 -8.42
N THR A 681 -13.92 40.02 -7.81
CA THR A 681 -14.53 40.98 -6.87
C THR A 681 -15.07 40.24 -5.66
N THR A 682 -14.78 40.69 -4.44
CA THR A 682 -15.28 40.02 -3.23
C THR A 682 -15.71 40.99 -2.13
N ASP A 683 -16.78 40.63 -1.44
CA ASP A 683 -17.42 41.35 -0.32
C ASP A 683 -17.06 40.77 1.06
N LYS A 684 -16.13 39.80 1.09
CA LYS A 684 -15.69 39.16 2.33
C LYS A 684 -15.04 40.18 3.27
N ALA A 685 -15.37 40.09 4.55
CA ALA A 685 -14.68 40.86 5.58
C ALA A 685 -13.31 40.22 5.86
N PHE A 686 -12.28 41.03 6.08
CA PHE A 686 -10.95 40.55 6.44
C PHE A 686 -10.57 41.04 7.84
N THR A 687 -10.04 40.14 8.66
CA THR A 687 -9.58 40.47 10.02
C THR A 687 -8.15 40.01 10.23
N VAL A 688 -7.35 40.78 10.96
CA VAL A 688 -5.98 40.41 11.32
C VAL A 688 -5.72 40.67 12.80
N ASP A 689 -5.29 39.65 13.53
CA ASP A 689 -5.11 39.75 14.98
C ASP A 689 -3.90 40.64 15.37
N LYS A 690 -2.77 40.51 14.68
CA LYS A 690 -1.50 41.22 14.94
C LYS A 690 -0.50 41.06 13.78
N ASP A 691 0.62 41.76 13.89
CA ASP A 691 1.76 41.71 12.97
C ASP A 691 1.35 42.08 11.52
N ARG A 692 1.43 41.15 10.55
CA ARG A 692 1.13 41.42 9.14
C ARG A 692 0.37 40.27 8.48
N ALA A 693 -0.64 40.57 7.67
CA ALA A 693 -1.39 39.62 6.84
C ALA A 693 -1.18 39.95 5.37
N ILE A 694 -0.97 38.95 4.50
CA ILE A 694 -0.73 39.19 3.07
C ILE A 694 -1.99 38.88 2.25
N ILE A 695 -2.43 39.85 1.48
CA ILE A 695 -3.36 39.66 0.36
C ILE A 695 -2.56 39.86 -0.92
N GLU A 696 -2.35 38.78 -1.66
CA GLU A 696 -1.55 38.76 -2.87
C GLU A 696 -2.45 38.61 -4.10
N ASN A 697 -2.34 39.55 -5.04
CA ASN A 697 -2.82 39.35 -6.40
C ASN A 697 -1.63 38.97 -7.28
N ALA A 698 -1.43 37.68 -7.48
CA ALA A 698 -0.39 37.11 -8.32
C ALA A 698 -0.81 36.98 -9.80
N GLY A 699 -2.09 37.22 -10.10
CA GLY A 699 -2.63 37.22 -11.46
C GLY A 699 -2.51 38.58 -12.14
N THR A 700 -3.02 38.68 -13.37
CA THR A 700 -3.06 39.93 -14.15
C THR A 700 -4.40 40.65 -14.09
N GLY A 701 -5.46 39.96 -13.66
CA GLY A 701 -6.80 40.53 -13.52
C GLY A 701 -6.90 41.42 -12.29
N THR A 702 -7.76 42.44 -12.34
CA THR A 702 -8.00 43.32 -11.18
C THR A 702 -8.70 42.56 -10.07
N LEU A 703 -8.12 42.59 -8.86
CA LEU A 703 -8.75 42.09 -7.64
C LEU A 703 -9.42 43.25 -6.89
N THR A 704 -10.76 43.24 -6.86
CA THR A 704 -11.57 44.25 -6.16
C THR A 704 -12.06 43.71 -4.81
N LEU A 705 -11.76 44.41 -3.74
CA LEU A 705 -12.08 44.05 -2.35
C LEU A 705 -13.05 45.11 -1.79
N THR A 706 -14.32 44.75 -1.60
CA THR A 706 -15.36 45.69 -1.14
C THR A 706 -15.75 45.49 0.33
N GLY A 707 -15.39 44.36 0.94
CA GLY A 707 -15.63 44.09 2.36
C GLY A 707 -14.71 44.90 3.28
N THR A 708 -15.08 45.01 4.56
CA THR A 708 -14.31 45.77 5.56
C THR A 708 -13.02 45.07 5.98
N MET A 709 -12.04 45.85 6.47
CA MET A 709 -10.77 45.33 7.01
C MET A 709 -10.51 45.85 8.43
N SER A 710 -10.48 44.96 9.43
CA SER A 710 -10.35 45.34 10.86
C SER A 710 -9.26 44.55 11.60
N GLY A 711 -8.95 44.97 12.83
CA GLY A 711 -7.94 44.33 13.69
C GLY A 711 -6.64 45.11 13.87
N ALA A 712 -5.76 44.58 14.72
CA ALA A 712 -4.56 45.29 15.19
C ALA A 712 -3.31 45.10 14.30
N GLY A 713 -3.34 44.13 13.39
CA GLY A 713 -2.24 43.90 12.43
C GLY A 713 -2.30 44.76 11.16
N THR A 714 -1.22 44.73 10.40
CA THR A 714 -1.08 45.42 9.11
C THR A 714 -1.55 44.54 7.96
N PHE A 715 -2.43 45.04 7.09
CA PHE A 715 -2.75 44.37 5.84
C PHE A 715 -1.75 44.75 4.76
N ALA A 716 -1.05 43.75 4.25
CA ALA A 716 -0.06 43.89 3.20
C ALA A 716 -0.62 43.43 1.86
N PHE A 717 -0.71 44.37 0.94
CA PHE A 717 -1.14 44.11 -0.43
C PHE A 717 0.09 43.85 -1.28
N ASP A 718 0.31 42.59 -1.62
CA ASP A 718 1.32 42.21 -2.61
C ASP A 718 0.67 42.27 -4.00
N ALA A 719 0.68 43.47 -4.57
CA ALA A 719 0.04 43.77 -5.82
C ALA A 719 1.03 43.49 -6.95
N SER A 720 1.14 42.25 -7.42
CA SER A 720 1.78 41.96 -8.71
C SER A 720 0.82 42.31 -9.85
N GLY A 721 -0.43 41.89 -9.73
CA GLY A 721 -1.58 42.45 -10.47
C GLY A 721 -2.25 43.61 -9.73
N PRO A 722 -3.13 44.36 -10.41
CA PRO A 722 -3.82 45.50 -9.80
C PRO A 722 -4.81 45.05 -8.70
N ILE A 723 -4.82 45.78 -7.57
CA ILE A 723 -5.77 45.58 -6.47
C ILE A 723 -6.55 46.87 -6.27
N VAL A 724 -7.87 46.77 -6.14
CA VAL A 724 -8.75 47.88 -5.77
C VAL A 724 -9.38 47.56 -4.42
N PHE A 725 -9.11 48.36 -3.40
CA PHE A 725 -9.75 48.26 -2.10
C PHE A 725 -10.78 49.37 -1.92
N SER A 726 -12.06 48.95 -1.93
CA SER A 726 -13.22 49.84 -1.79
C SER A 726 -13.94 49.71 -0.45
N GLY A 727 -13.49 48.78 0.41
CA GLY A 727 -13.91 48.71 1.80
C GLY A 727 -13.20 49.74 2.68
N VAL A 728 -13.59 49.79 3.96
CA VAL A 728 -12.94 50.64 4.97
C VAL A 728 -11.98 49.81 5.81
N ARG A 729 -10.73 50.28 5.93
CA ARG A 729 -9.76 49.81 6.94
C ARG A 729 -9.93 50.64 8.23
N SER A 730 -10.16 49.98 9.37
CA SER A 730 -10.38 50.61 10.70
C SER A 730 -9.38 50.16 11.78
N ASP A 731 -9.59 50.51 13.04
CA ASP A 731 -8.83 49.99 14.21
C ASP A 731 -7.32 50.37 14.23
N SER A 732 -6.53 49.69 15.07
CA SER A 732 -5.16 50.11 15.38
C SER A 732 -4.09 49.67 14.38
N GLY A 733 -4.39 48.72 13.49
CA GLY A 733 -3.39 48.19 12.56
C GLY A 733 -3.25 49.03 11.27
N GLY A 734 -2.16 48.80 10.54
CA GLY A 734 -1.79 49.61 9.37
C GLY A 734 -2.20 49.02 8.02
N LEU A 735 -1.64 49.61 6.96
CA LEU A 735 -1.59 49.06 5.60
C LEU A 735 -0.14 48.98 5.12
N ALA A 736 0.17 48.03 4.25
CA ALA A 736 1.43 47.98 3.53
C ALA A 736 1.18 47.70 2.05
N LYS A 737 1.81 48.48 1.17
CA LYS A 737 1.80 48.26 -0.27
C LYS A 737 3.14 47.67 -0.69
N THR A 738 3.09 46.45 -1.19
CA THR A 738 4.21 45.67 -1.75
C THR A 738 3.92 45.24 -3.19
N GLY A 739 4.91 44.65 -3.87
CA GLY A 739 4.80 44.24 -5.27
C GLY A 739 4.87 45.43 -6.23
N ALA A 740 5.14 45.16 -7.51
CA ALA A 740 5.42 46.19 -8.51
C ALA A 740 4.16 46.90 -9.06
N GLY A 741 2.98 46.29 -8.92
CA GLY A 741 1.71 46.78 -9.43
C GLY A 741 1.06 47.88 -8.58
N ILE A 742 -0.23 48.13 -8.84
CA ILE A 742 -1.00 49.23 -8.28
C ILE A 742 -1.99 48.71 -7.22
N LEU A 743 -2.04 49.37 -6.06
CA LEU A 743 -3.14 49.28 -5.10
C LEU A 743 -3.93 50.58 -5.13
N THR A 744 -5.19 50.56 -5.54
CA THR A 744 -6.07 51.73 -5.52
C THR A 744 -7.01 51.66 -4.31
N LEU A 745 -6.96 52.68 -3.45
CA LEU A 745 -7.92 52.88 -2.37
C LEU A 745 -9.05 53.79 -2.86
N THR A 746 -10.30 53.42 -2.60
CA THR A 746 -11.46 54.24 -3.03
C THR A 746 -12.33 54.75 -1.88
N ALA A 747 -12.13 54.24 -0.66
CA ALA A 747 -12.89 54.65 0.52
C ALA A 747 -12.07 55.50 1.50
N ALA A 748 -12.78 56.21 2.38
CA ALA A 748 -12.19 56.92 3.51
C ALA A 748 -11.83 55.91 4.63
N ASN A 749 -10.54 55.75 4.91
CA ASN A 749 -10.06 54.82 5.92
C ASN A 749 -9.89 55.50 7.30
N THR A 750 -10.04 54.74 8.38
CA THR A 750 -10.08 55.25 9.77
C THR A 750 -9.10 54.57 10.71
N TYR A 751 -8.19 53.75 10.19
CA TYR A 751 -7.17 53.08 11.01
C TYR A 751 -6.14 54.05 11.59
N SER A 752 -5.49 53.68 12.69
CA SER A 752 -4.43 54.49 13.33
C SER A 752 -3.01 53.94 13.17
N GLY A 753 -2.85 52.76 12.59
CA GLY A 753 -1.54 52.18 12.29
C GLY A 753 -0.85 52.81 11.08
N THR A 754 0.45 52.57 10.93
CA THR A 754 1.28 53.12 9.84
C THR A 754 0.86 52.58 8.46
N THR A 755 0.90 53.44 7.44
CA THR A 755 0.83 53.04 6.03
C THR A 755 2.25 52.91 5.47
N PHE A 756 2.65 51.73 5.03
CA PHE A 756 3.94 51.52 4.37
C PHE A 756 3.76 51.44 2.85
N VAL A 757 4.59 52.15 2.09
CA VAL A 757 4.66 52.06 0.63
C VAL A 757 6.05 51.53 0.25
N GLU A 758 6.17 50.20 0.26
CA GLU A 758 7.43 49.45 0.12
C GLU A 758 7.77 49.13 -1.34
N GLY A 759 6.81 49.24 -2.27
CA GLY A 759 7.05 49.05 -3.70
C GLY A 759 5.81 49.28 -4.57
N GLY A 760 6.03 49.50 -5.87
CA GLY A 760 4.96 49.80 -6.84
C GLY A 760 4.22 51.10 -6.51
N THR A 761 2.91 51.16 -6.81
CA THR A 761 2.10 52.38 -6.61
C THR A 761 0.95 52.15 -5.64
N LEU A 762 0.87 52.96 -4.59
CA LEU A 762 -0.34 53.17 -3.80
C LEU A 762 -1.11 54.34 -4.41
N GLU A 763 -2.29 54.11 -4.95
CA GLU A 763 -3.15 55.13 -5.53
C GLU A 763 -4.31 55.46 -4.59
N LEU A 764 -4.57 56.76 -4.39
CA LEU A 764 -5.74 57.26 -3.68
C LEU A 764 -6.74 57.83 -4.69
N ALA A 765 -7.85 57.14 -4.90
CA ALA A 765 -8.92 57.62 -5.76
C ALA A 765 -9.66 58.81 -5.12
N ALA A 766 -10.55 59.43 -5.89
CA ALA A 766 -11.38 60.55 -5.44
C ALA A 766 -12.15 60.21 -4.16
N GLY A 767 -11.97 61.02 -3.11
CA GLY A 767 -12.63 60.84 -1.81
C GLY A 767 -12.00 59.78 -0.91
N ALA A 768 -10.98 59.07 -1.37
CA ALA A 768 -10.23 58.13 -0.53
C ALA A 768 -9.28 58.88 0.42
N THR A 769 -9.17 58.37 1.64
CA THR A 769 -8.21 58.89 2.64
C THR A 769 -7.42 57.76 3.26
N LEU A 770 -6.18 58.06 3.66
CA LEU A 770 -5.42 57.21 4.57
C LEU A 770 -5.96 57.33 5.99
N GLY A 771 -5.49 56.44 6.88
CA GLY A 771 -5.72 56.53 8.31
C GLY A 771 -4.94 57.67 8.98
N SER A 772 -5.07 57.79 10.30
CA SER A 772 -4.36 58.81 11.10
C SER A 772 -2.91 58.46 11.44
N GLY A 773 -2.49 57.22 11.17
CA GLY A 773 -1.11 56.76 11.37
C GLY A 773 -0.12 57.39 10.39
N THR A 774 1.18 57.24 10.66
CA THR A 774 2.25 57.78 9.80
C THR A 774 2.22 57.11 8.42
N LEU A 775 2.51 57.86 7.35
CA LEU A 775 2.79 57.35 6.01
C LEU A 775 4.31 57.18 5.84
N ALA A 776 4.77 55.94 5.77
CA ALA A 776 6.16 55.59 5.49
C ALA A 776 6.36 55.28 4.00
N LEU A 777 7.10 56.14 3.29
CA LEU A 777 7.48 55.93 1.89
C LEU A 777 8.85 55.25 1.84
N ALA A 778 8.86 54.00 1.38
CA ALA A 778 10.00 53.09 1.46
C ALA A 778 10.41 52.56 0.07
N GLY A 779 10.41 53.43 -0.94
CA GLY A 779 10.86 53.10 -2.30
C GLY A 779 9.73 52.96 -3.33
N GLY A 780 8.47 53.07 -2.91
CA GLY A 780 7.32 53.08 -3.81
C GLY A 780 6.79 54.47 -4.16
N THR A 781 5.73 54.50 -4.96
CA THR A 781 5.03 55.71 -5.41
C THR A 781 3.71 55.86 -4.66
N LEU A 782 3.46 57.05 -4.11
CA LEU A 782 2.11 57.48 -3.75
C LEU A 782 1.52 58.27 -4.92
N SER A 783 0.44 57.77 -5.51
CA SER A 783 -0.29 58.46 -6.57
C SER A 783 -1.61 59.00 -6.04
N LEU A 784 -1.88 60.27 -6.31
CA LEU A 784 -3.18 60.85 -6.07
C LEU A 784 -3.97 60.77 -7.38
N ASN A 785 -5.21 60.29 -7.33
CA ASN A 785 -6.11 60.21 -8.47
C ASN A 785 -7.48 60.83 -8.09
N PRO A 786 -7.52 62.15 -7.83
CA PRO A 786 -8.75 62.88 -7.60
C PRO A 786 -9.58 62.91 -8.89
N ALA A 787 -10.90 62.95 -8.76
CA ALA A 787 -11.83 62.83 -9.88
C ALA A 787 -11.52 63.81 -11.02
N ALA A 788 -11.98 63.47 -12.23
CA ALA A 788 -11.93 64.30 -13.44
C ALA A 788 -12.67 65.67 -13.34
N THR A 789 -13.09 66.09 -12.14
CA THR A 789 -13.74 67.38 -11.83
C THR A 789 -12.90 68.19 -10.85
N ASP A 790 -11.68 68.52 -11.28
CA ASP A 790 -10.84 69.72 -11.08
C ASP A 790 -10.66 70.46 -9.72
N ASN A 791 -11.34 70.12 -8.61
CA ASN A 791 -11.03 70.73 -7.30
C ASN A 791 -10.92 69.68 -6.19
N TYR A 792 -9.71 69.41 -5.70
CA TYR A 792 -9.51 68.54 -4.53
C TYR A 792 -8.63 69.18 -3.46
N THR A 793 -8.97 68.89 -2.21
CA THR A 793 -8.17 69.18 -1.03
C THR A 793 -7.93 67.86 -0.30
N LEU A 794 -6.67 67.45 -0.19
CA LEU A 794 -6.28 66.22 0.50
C LEU A 794 -5.30 66.54 1.63
N SER A 795 -5.55 65.98 2.81
CA SER A 795 -4.58 65.97 3.90
C SER A 795 -3.98 64.58 4.02
N LEU A 796 -2.65 64.50 3.89
CA LEU A 796 -1.86 63.33 4.21
C LEU A 796 -1.42 63.40 5.68
N PRO A 797 -1.28 62.26 6.37
CA PRO A 797 -0.72 62.21 7.72
C PRO A 797 0.77 62.60 7.71
N ALA A 798 1.45 62.43 8.86
CA ALA A 798 2.90 62.60 8.91
C ALA A 798 3.59 61.66 7.91
N VAL A 799 4.49 62.19 7.08
CA VAL A 799 5.19 61.44 6.03
C VAL A 799 6.64 61.23 6.45
N THR A 800 7.12 59.99 6.39
CA THR A 800 8.51 59.62 6.70
C THR A 800 9.10 58.84 5.53
N LEU A 801 10.29 59.19 5.08
CA LEU A 801 11.01 58.42 4.06
C LEU A 801 11.99 57.43 4.71
N THR A 802 12.09 56.24 4.13
CA THR A 802 13.14 55.24 4.44
C THR A 802 13.87 54.75 3.18
N ALA A 803 13.46 55.25 2.01
CA ALA A 803 14.17 55.15 0.74
C ALA A 803 13.68 56.27 -0.20
N PRO A 804 14.42 56.61 -1.27
CA PRO A 804 13.97 57.56 -2.28
C PRO A 804 12.61 57.14 -2.85
N SER A 805 11.66 58.07 -2.92
CA SER A 805 10.26 57.76 -3.24
C SER A 805 9.62 58.85 -4.10
N LEU A 806 8.48 58.54 -4.73
CA LEU A 806 7.76 59.45 -5.62
C LEU A 806 6.35 59.76 -5.10
N LEU A 807 5.96 61.02 -5.15
CA LEU A 807 4.58 61.48 -5.01
C LEU A 807 4.09 62.01 -6.36
N THR A 808 3.06 61.39 -6.93
CA THR A 808 2.43 61.90 -8.17
C THR A 808 1.11 62.59 -7.83
N VAL A 809 0.99 63.82 -8.32
CA VAL A 809 -0.14 64.72 -8.15
C VAL A 809 -0.64 65.02 -9.57
N PRO A 810 -1.88 64.67 -9.92
CA PRO A 810 -2.34 64.82 -11.28
C PRO A 810 -2.57 66.29 -11.61
N ALA A 811 -2.51 66.62 -12.90
CA ALA A 811 -2.83 67.95 -13.35
C ALA A 811 -4.29 68.28 -13.02
N ALA A 812 -4.52 69.46 -12.44
CA ALA A 812 -5.85 69.97 -12.15
C ALA A 812 -6.11 71.20 -13.02
N ALA A 813 -7.31 71.33 -13.59
CA ALA A 813 -7.70 72.54 -14.33
C ALA A 813 -8.16 73.69 -13.40
N THR A 814 -8.45 73.41 -12.13
CA THR A 814 -8.70 74.41 -11.07
C THR A 814 -7.84 74.18 -9.82
N ALA A 815 -7.74 75.19 -8.95
CA ALA A 815 -6.74 75.24 -7.88
C ALA A 815 -6.95 74.14 -6.83
N SER A 816 -6.08 73.14 -6.84
CA SER A 816 -6.11 72.02 -5.89
C SER A 816 -5.02 72.13 -4.83
N SER A 817 -5.20 71.46 -3.70
CA SER A 817 -4.23 71.47 -2.61
C SER A 817 -3.98 70.11 -1.96
N VAL A 818 -2.72 69.83 -1.69
CA VAL A 818 -2.26 68.67 -0.92
C VAL A 818 -1.52 69.18 0.30
N THR A 819 -1.91 68.75 1.50
CA THR A 819 -1.24 69.11 2.76
C THR A 819 -0.60 67.87 3.38
N LEU A 820 0.70 67.93 3.66
CA LEU A 820 1.42 66.93 4.44
C LEU A 820 1.47 67.44 5.88
N ALA A 821 0.93 66.66 6.83
CA ALA A 821 0.89 67.06 8.24
C ALA A 821 2.30 67.28 8.83
N ALA A 822 3.26 66.45 8.44
CA ALA A 822 4.68 66.62 8.68
C ALA A 822 5.48 65.87 7.61
N LEU A 823 6.75 66.21 7.41
CA LEU A 823 7.67 65.52 6.51
C LEU A 823 9.00 65.27 7.22
N THR A 824 9.44 64.00 7.24
CA THR A 824 10.76 63.56 7.70
C THR A 824 11.47 62.82 6.57
N LEU A 825 12.65 63.30 6.13
CA LEU A 825 13.32 62.77 4.94
C LEU A 825 14.35 61.68 5.24
N ASN A 826 14.96 61.65 6.43
CA ASN A 826 15.96 60.66 6.84
C ASN A 826 17.08 60.46 5.78
N ASP A 827 17.68 61.54 5.28
CA ASP A 827 18.72 61.48 4.23
C ASP A 827 18.29 60.93 2.86
N HIS A 828 16.98 60.80 2.61
CA HIS A 828 16.42 60.40 1.31
C HIS A 828 15.81 61.56 0.51
N VAL A 829 15.56 61.30 -0.78
CA VAL A 829 14.94 62.25 -1.70
C VAL A 829 13.48 61.89 -1.92
N LEU A 830 12.59 62.87 -1.73
CA LEU A 830 11.20 62.80 -2.18
C LEU A 830 11.10 63.51 -3.54
N ALA A 831 10.84 62.74 -4.59
CA ALA A 831 10.43 63.31 -5.88
C ALA A 831 8.93 63.61 -5.84
N ILE A 832 8.51 64.76 -6.33
CA ILE A 832 7.12 65.16 -6.47
C ILE A 832 6.88 65.53 -7.92
N SER A 833 6.01 64.78 -8.59
CA SER A 833 5.53 65.11 -9.92
C SER A 833 4.17 65.77 -9.80
N ALA A 834 4.05 67.05 -10.18
CA ALA A 834 2.83 67.82 -10.04
C ALA A 834 2.62 68.74 -11.26
N PRO A 835 2.35 68.19 -12.46
CA PRO A 835 2.09 69.00 -13.65
C PRO A 835 0.90 69.95 -13.44
N SER A 836 0.95 71.12 -14.08
CA SER A 836 -0.13 72.11 -14.11
C SER A 836 -0.90 72.02 -15.44
N ALA A 837 -2.23 72.05 -15.40
CA ALA A 837 -3.08 72.25 -16.58
C ALA A 837 -3.74 73.64 -16.50
N GLY A 838 -3.36 74.55 -17.40
CA GLY A 838 -3.93 75.92 -17.44
C GLY A 838 -3.32 76.89 -16.42
N THR A 839 -4.09 77.91 -16.00
CA THR A 839 -3.63 78.99 -15.10
C THR A 839 -3.73 78.67 -13.60
N ALA A 840 -4.30 77.52 -13.24
CA ALA A 840 -4.42 77.07 -11.87
C ALA A 840 -3.25 76.15 -11.49
N ALA A 841 -2.52 76.49 -10.41
CA ALA A 841 -1.41 75.69 -9.91
C ALA A 841 -1.85 74.71 -8.82
N ASN A 842 -1.35 73.47 -8.87
CA ASN A 842 -1.39 72.55 -7.74
C ASN A 842 -0.57 73.14 -6.58
N ARG A 843 -1.17 73.25 -5.39
CA ARG A 843 -0.48 73.74 -4.19
C ARG A 843 -0.14 72.58 -3.25
N ILE A 844 1.10 72.55 -2.76
CA ILE A 844 1.56 71.56 -1.79
C ILE A 844 1.97 72.30 -0.52
N PHE A 845 1.36 71.92 0.60
CA PHE A 845 1.60 72.46 1.94
C PHE A 845 2.31 71.40 2.80
N ILE A 846 3.31 71.78 3.61
CA ILE A 846 4.07 70.84 4.47
C ILE A 846 4.12 71.39 5.89
N THR A 847 3.16 71.05 6.75
CA THR A 847 2.92 71.77 8.01
C THR A 847 4.01 71.63 9.08
N GLY A 848 4.90 70.65 8.94
CA GLY A 848 6.10 70.48 9.76
C GLY A 848 7.20 69.77 8.99
N PHE A 849 8.47 70.13 9.21
CA PHE A 849 9.62 69.52 8.55
C PHE A 849 10.69 69.16 9.58
N ALA A 850 11.17 67.92 9.56
CA ALA A 850 12.23 67.40 10.44
C ALA A 850 13.26 66.61 9.63
N ASP A 851 14.53 66.62 10.07
CA ASP A 851 15.69 65.86 9.55
C ASP A 851 15.70 65.48 8.05
N GLY A 852 16.60 66.11 7.28
CA GLY A 852 16.81 65.82 5.86
C GLY A 852 17.98 66.59 5.22
N PRO A 853 18.48 66.13 4.05
CA PRO A 853 19.53 66.81 3.32
C PRO A 853 19.00 68.10 2.70
N VAL A 854 19.87 69.11 2.53
CA VAL A 854 19.49 70.45 2.02
C VAL A 854 18.74 70.41 0.67
N ASN A 855 18.89 69.33 -0.10
CA ASN A 855 18.31 69.10 -1.43
C ASN A 855 17.34 67.90 -1.49
N GLY A 856 16.75 67.47 -0.38
CA GLY A 856 15.97 66.23 -0.30
C GLY A 856 14.57 66.25 -0.93
N ILE A 857 14.16 67.33 -1.59
CA ILE A 857 12.90 67.40 -2.35
C ILE A 857 13.22 67.77 -3.80
N LEU A 858 12.75 66.94 -4.73
CA LEU A 858 12.87 67.15 -6.17
C LEU A 858 11.48 67.39 -6.77
N LEU A 859 11.24 68.54 -7.40
CA LEU A 859 9.96 68.81 -8.08
C LEU A 859 10.09 68.61 -9.59
N ASN A 860 9.15 67.87 -10.18
CA ASN A 860 9.02 67.64 -11.61
C ASN A 860 7.66 68.18 -12.11
N GLY A 861 7.67 69.33 -12.79
CA GLY A 861 6.48 69.98 -13.35
C GLY A 861 6.35 71.48 -13.02
N GLY A 862 6.22 72.31 -14.05
CA GLY A 862 5.83 73.74 -14.03
C GLY A 862 6.65 74.71 -13.14
N PRO A 863 6.49 76.04 -13.31
CA PRO A 863 7.11 77.01 -12.41
C PRO A 863 6.46 76.92 -11.01
N ALA A 864 7.22 76.44 -10.02
CA ALA A 864 6.81 76.39 -8.62
C ALA A 864 7.25 77.66 -7.86
N THR A 865 6.35 78.24 -7.06
CA THR A 865 6.64 79.36 -6.14
C THR A 865 6.83 78.85 -4.71
N TYR A 866 7.93 79.27 -4.06
CA TYR A 866 8.34 78.81 -2.74
C TYR A 866 8.35 79.94 -1.70
N SER A 867 8.09 79.59 -0.44
CA SER A 867 8.24 80.46 0.74
C SER A 867 9.17 79.76 1.74
N ALA A 868 10.45 80.13 1.77
CA ALA A 868 11.43 79.55 2.68
C ALA A 868 11.56 80.38 3.98
N ALA A 869 11.50 79.72 5.14
CA ALA A 869 11.89 80.31 6.43
C ALA A 869 13.06 79.56 7.10
N THR A 870 13.54 78.43 6.56
CA THR A 870 14.50 77.53 7.25
C THR A 870 15.71 77.04 6.42
N GLY A 871 16.08 77.72 5.32
CA GLY A 871 17.37 77.45 4.65
C GLY A 871 17.44 76.23 3.73
N LEU A 872 16.29 75.65 3.34
CA LEU A 872 16.21 74.65 2.28
C LEU A 872 16.02 75.35 0.92
N ALA A 873 16.96 75.19 0.00
CA ALA A 873 16.85 75.67 -1.37
C ALA A 873 16.43 74.48 -2.27
N PRO A 874 15.23 74.49 -2.87
CA PRO A 874 14.81 73.43 -3.80
C PRO A 874 15.72 73.42 -5.03
N LEU A 875 16.18 72.24 -5.44
CA LEU A 875 16.87 72.06 -6.71
C LEU A 875 15.83 72.00 -7.83
N ALA A 876 15.57 73.13 -8.50
CA ALA A 876 14.92 73.09 -9.80
C ALA A 876 15.89 72.41 -10.78
N LEU A 877 15.48 71.30 -11.39
CA LEU A 877 16.27 70.77 -12.50
C LEU A 877 16.25 71.82 -13.62
N PRO A 878 17.39 72.10 -14.27
CA PRO A 878 17.36 72.83 -15.53
C PRO A 878 16.45 72.07 -16.50
N PRO A 879 15.78 72.76 -17.46
CA PRO A 879 14.95 72.11 -18.46
C PRO A 879 15.83 71.21 -19.35
N ALA A 880 16.12 70.00 -18.88
CA ALA A 880 16.70 68.94 -19.65
C ALA A 880 15.58 68.42 -20.55
N ALA A 881 15.87 68.32 -21.85
CA ALA A 881 14.93 67.87 -22.87
C ALA A 881 14.14 66.64 -22.37
N ILE A 882 12.83 66.80 -22.32
CA ILE A 882 11.88 65.70 -22.20
C ILE A 882 12.11 64.83 -23.44
N VAL A 883 12.78 63.68 -23.26
CA VAL A 883 12.87 62.64 -24.28
C VAL A 883 11.92 61.54 -23.83
N ASP A 884 10.99 61.21 -24.72
CA ASP A 884 9.98 60.15 -24.61
C ASP A 884 8.73 60.43 -23.74
N ASP A 885 7.87 61.34 -24.22
CA ASP A 885 6.42 61.06 -24.21
C ASP A 885 5.80 61.49 -25.55
N THR A 886 5.57 60.49 -26.40
CA THR A 886 4.87 60.64 -27.67
C THR A 886 3.36 60.57 -27.45
N LEU A 887 2.70 61.72 -27.44
CA LEU A 887 1.30 61.82 -27.86
C LEU A 887 1.15 62.93 -28.90
N PRO A 888 0.52 62.66 -30.06
CA PRO A 888 0.44 63.59 -31.18
C PRO A 888 -0.64 64.63 -30.91
N ASP A 889 -0.32 65.92 -31.06
CA ASP A 889 -1.34 66.95 -31.18
C ASP A 889 -1.72 67.15 -32.66
N ALA A 890 -3.04 67.27 -32.87
CA ALA A 890 -3.64 67.44 -34.19
C ALA A 890 -3.61 68.90 -34.61
N ALA A 891 -2.43 69.52 -34.70
CA ALA A 891 -2.22 70.81 -35.37
C ALA A 891 -0.72 71.08 -35.54
N GLY A 892 -0.08 70.45 -36.51
CA GLY A 892 1.35 70.65 -36.80
C GLY A 892 1.74 72.13 -36.86
N SER A 893 2.51 72.60 -35.88
CA SER A 893 3.33 73.82 -35.93
C SER A 893 4.36 73.78 -34.80
N ALA A 894 5.62 73.56 -35.17
CA ALA A 894 6.77 73.71 -34.28
C ALA A 894 7.00 75.19 -33.95
N ALA A 895 7.22 75.51 -32.67
CA ALA A 895 7.83 76.76 -32.24
C ALA A 895 8.96 76.48 -31.24
N THR A 896 10.19 76.62 -31.71
CA THR A 896 11.43 76.67 -30.94
C THR A 896 11.79 78.12 -30.60
N ALA A 897 12.11 78.40 -29.33
CA ALA A 897 13.03 79.43 -28.79
C ALA A 897 12.69 79.60 -27.29
N ASP A 898 13.58 79.80 -26.32
CA ASP A 898 14.87 80.47 -26.34
C ASP A 898 15.73 80.08 -25.13
N THR A 899 17.05 80.25 -25.30
CA THR A 899 18.16 79.96 -24.39
C THR A 899 18.51 81.16 -23.48
N ALA A 900 19.02 80.86 -22.28
CA ALA A 900 19.27 81.73 -21.10
C ALA A 900 20.15 83.00 -21.27
N PRO A 901 20.22 83.89 -20.25
CA PRO A 901 21.31 83.76 -19.26
C PRO A 901 20.93 84.08 -17.79
N ALA A 902 21.72 83.52 -16.87
CA ALA A 902 21.66 83.72 -15.42
C ALA A 902 22.01 85.16 -15.01
N GLY A 903 21.21 85.72 -14.08
CA GLY A 903 21.50 86.98 -13.38
C GLY A 903 20.57 87.12 -12.17
N ASP A 904 21.19 87.36 -11.01
CA ASP A 904 20.67 87.77 -9.71
C ASP A 904 19.16 88.14 -9.65
N PHE A 905 18.35 87.33 -8.96
CA PHE A 905 16.99 87.74 -8.59
C PHE A 905 16.95 88.37 -7.19
N SER A 906 16.90 89.69 -7.20
CA SER A 906 16.41 90.52 -6.10
C SER A 906 14.90 90.32 -5.87
N ILE A 907 14.49 90.20 -4.61
CA ILE A 907 13.07 90.22 -4.20
C ILE A 907 12.49 91.63 -4.41
N ALA A 908 11.34 91.74 -5.08
CA ALA A 908 10.55 92.97 -5.12
C ALA A 908 9.03 92.70 -4.93
N ALA A 909 8.55 93.13 -3.76
CA ALA A 909 7.24 93.66 -3.38
C ALA A 909 5.91 93.09 -3.97
N SER A 910 5.18 92.43 -3.05
CA SER A 910 3.73 92.46 -2.73
C SER A 910 2.64 92.41 -3.82
N LEU A 911 1.79 91.37 -3.74
CA LEU A 911 0.31 91.48 -3.75
C LEU A 911 -0.38 90.24 -3.11
N THR A 912 -1.01 90.50 -1.95
CA THR A 912 -2.34 90.05 -1.46
C THR A 912 -2.81 88.58 -1.55
N THR A 913 -2.90 87.97 -0.35
CA THR A 913 -3.89 86.97 0.16
C THR A 913 -3.92 85.54 -0.40
N LEU A 914 -3.19 84.61 0.25
CA LEU A 914 -3.72 83.53 1.14
C LEU A 914 -2.52 82.70 1.70
N GLY A 915 -2.50 82.46 3.03
CA GLY A 915 -1.36 81.96 3.85
C GLY A 915 -0.80 80.57 3.48
N GLN A 916 0.30 80.06 4.06
CA GLN A 916 0.67 80.06 5.48
C GLN A 916 2.06 79.39 5.66
N PHE A 917 2.90 79.85 6.61
CA PHE A 917 3.71 79.05 7.54
C PHE A 917 4.03 79.79 8.84
N THR A 918 3.99 79.04 9.95
CA THR A 918 4.60 79.18 11.30
C THR A 918 3.64 79.38 12.49
N TYR A 919 3.73 78.45 13.46
CA TYR A 919 3.36 78.67 14.86
C TYR A 919 4.59 78.43 15.76
N THR A 920 4.71 79.27 16.78
CA THR A 920 5.76 79.37 17.81
C THR A 920 5.58 78.38 18.96
N ALA A 921 6.67 77.87 19.54
CA ALA A 921 6.68 77.32 20.91
C ALA A 921 7.76 78.02 21.76
N ALA A 922 7.40 78.35 23.01
CA ALA A 922 8.10 79.22 23.96
C ALA A 922 9.36 78.61 24.61
N PRO A 923 10.32 79.43 25.14
CA PRO A 923 11.49 78.96 25.88
C PRO A 923 11.19 78.79 27.38
N PRO A 924 11.82 77.81 28.06
CA PRO A 924 12.86 78.16 29.06
C PRO A 924 13.98 77.07 29.12
N ARG A 925 15.25 77.27 29.54
CA ARG A 925 15.89 78.17 30.52
C ARG A 925 17.35 78.46 30.13
N HIS A 926 17.91 79.52 30.70
CA HIS A 926 19.35 79.79 30.77
C HIS A 926 20.11 78.74 31.60
N ALA A 927 21.36 78.49 31.16
CA ALA A 927 22.52 77.88 31.83
C ALA A 927 22.39 76.46 32.39
#